data_AF-A0A5E4ERD7-F1
#
_entry.id   AF-A0A5E4ERD7-F1
#
_cell.length_a   1.000
_cell.length_b   1.000
_cell.length_c   1.000
_cell.angle_alpha   90.00
_cell.angle_beta   90.00
_cell.angle_gamma   90.00
#
_symmetry.space_group_name_H-M   'P 1'
#
loop_
_entity.id
_entity.type
_entity.pdbx_description
1 polymer ?
#
loop_
_entity_poly.entity_id
_entity_poly.type
_entity_poly.pdbx_seq_one_letter_code
_entity_poly.pdbx_strand_id
1 'polypeptide(L)'
;MPEIQLGSHTVRSHGVKVLRIHMHDWLILLVLAAIDLGLNLIEPFHRFVGEDMMTDLKYPLKDNTVPFWGVPIIAVLLPLAVILVYYFIRKDVYDLHHAILGLLFSIFITAVLTDAIKDGVGRPRPDFFWRCFPDGKGMFDPITKNVMCTGSKSVIKEGHKSFPSGHTSWSFAGLGFIAWYLSGKVRVFDRRGHVAKLCIVFLPLLLAAMVAVSRVDDYWHHWQDVFAGGLIGITIASFCYLQFFPPPYDTDGWGPHAYFQMLAESQNRDEALSPNANSLSVQQTELESIYIQSQHGVETSRGYSGDTNPILNGRESGRHLSSFNLKLIRRQPQQGHITWKKNKANTRLKQLGYKQELSRNLSLLSNFAFSFSIISVLTGVTTLYNTGLKYGGPVSLVYGWLIAGSFTIFVGLSMAEICSSYPTSGGLYYWSAKLAGPRWAPFASWLTGWFNIVGQWAVTTSVDFSLAQLINVIVLLSSGGRNGDGVSGDKYVVIGIHGGILFLHALINSLPISYLSLFGQLAAAWNIVGVFVLMILIPCVATERASAKFVFTHFNTDNGEGVNNKVYIFVLGLLMSQYTITGYDASAHMTEETKNADTNGPKGIISSIVISIIVGWGYILGITFAVINIPYLLDETNDAGGYAIAEIFYLAFKSRYGSGVGGIICLGVVGVAIFFCGMSSVTSNSRMAYAFSRDGAMPFSSFWHKVNKHEVPANAVWLSALVSFCMALTSLGSLVAFNAMVSIATIGLYIAYALPIFLRVTLARKSFVAGPFNLGRYGVLIGWISVLWVATITVLFSLPVAYPITIETLNYTPVAVGGLLLITVLAWILRARHWFKGPTTNINENELV
;
A
#
# COMPACT_ATOMS: atom_id res chain seq x y z
N MET A 1 33.69 -12.84 -22.84
CA MET A 1 33.35 -13.80 -23.91
C MET A 1 33.50 -13.05 -25.21
N PRO A 2 34.25 -13.58 -26.20
CA PRO A 2 34.40 -12.92 -27.49
C PRO A 2 33.03 -12.90 -28.18
N GLU A 3 32.68 -11.77 -28.78
CA GLU A 3 31.46 -11.63 -29.58
C GLU A 3 31.59 -12.55 -30.80
N ILE A 4 30.81 -13.63 -30.80
CA ILE A 4 30.60 -14.45 -31.99
C ILE A 4 29.98 -13.52 -33.04
N GLN A 5 30.72 -13.25 -34.13
CA GLN A 5 30.23 -12.57 -35.32
C GLN A 5 29.14 -13.42 -35.98
N LEU A 6 27.92 -13.36 -35.44
CA LEU A 6 26.72 -13.77 -36.16
C LEU A 6 26.42 -12.71 -37.22
N GLY A 7 26.13 -13.15 -38.44
CA GLY A 7 26.21 -12.38 -39.69
C GLY A 7 25.66 -10.95 -39.62
N SER A 8 26.43 -9.98 -40.15
CA SER A 8 26.01 -8.58 -40.20
C SER A 8 24.84 -8.39 -41.17
N HIS A 9 23.61 -8.32 -40.65
CA HIS A 9 22.41 -7.98 -41.42
C HIS A 9 22.38 -6.46 -41.66
N THR A 10 22.91 -6.01 -42.80
CA THR A 10 23.00 -4.58 -43.19
C THR A 10 21.75 -4.09 -43.92
N VAL A 11 21.55 -2.77 -43.98
CA VAL A 11 20.36 -2.14 -44.64
C VAL A 11 20.24 -2.63 -46.08
N ARG A 12 21.37 -2.83 -46.77
CA ARG A 12 21.43 -3.29 -48.15
C ARG A 12 20.94 -4.73 -48.34
N SER A 13 21.09 -5.60 -47.33
CA SER A 13 20.70 -7.01 -47.44
C SER A 13 19.29 -7.29 -46.92
N HIS A 14 18.90 -6.73 -45.77
CA HIS A 14 17.64 -7.08 -45.10
C HIS A 14 16.68 -5.89 -44.89
N GLY A 15 17.07 -4.66 -45.21
CA GLY A 15 16.27 -3.45 -44.94
C GLY A 15 14.89 -3.44 -45.59
N VAL A 16 14.79 -3.80 -46.88
CA VAL A 16 13.51 -3.85 -47.61
C VAL A 16 12.58 -4.93 -47.04
N LYS A 17 13.15 -6.06 -46.60
CA LYS A 17 12.39 -7.16 -46.00
C LYS A 17 11.77 -6.73 -44.66
N VAL A 18 12.56 -6.11 -43.78
CA VAL A 18 12.10 -5.63 -42.48
C VAL A 18 11.04 -4.53 -42.65
N LEU A 19 11.26 -3.56 -43.54
CA LEU A 19 10.30 -2.49 -43.81
C LEU A 19 8.95 -3.02 -44.33
N ARG A 20 8.96 -4.04 -45.20
CA ARG A 20 7.73 -4.65 -45.73
C ARG A 20 6.94 -5.40 -44.66
N ILE A 21 7.62 -6.11 -43.74
CA ILE A 21 6.97 -6.83 -42.63
C ILE A 21 6.24 -5.84 -41.71
N HIS A 22 6.87 -4.70 -41.39
CA HIS A 22 6.34 -3.69 -40.48
C HIS A 22 5.59 -2.55 -41.18
N MET A 23 5.13 -2.73 -42.42
CA MET A 23 4.46 -1.68 -43.21
C MET A 23 3.25 -1.08 -42.48
N HIS A 24 2.50 -1.89 -41.74
CA HIS A 24 1.35 -1.45 -40.95
C HIS A 24 1.77 -0.52 -39.80
N ASP A 25 2.89 -0.79 -39.15
CA ASP A 25 3.40 0.03 -38.05
C ASP A 25 3.77 1.44 -38.55
N TRP A 26 4.40 1.53 -39.72
CA TRP A 26 4.70 2.80 -40.37
C TRP A 26 3.44 3.57 -40.81
N LEU A 27 2.41 2.85 -41.29
CA LEU A 27 1.12 3.48 -41.63
C LEU A 27 0.44 4.05 -40.39
N ILE A 28 0.47 3.33 -39.26
CA ILE A 28 -0.08 3.82 -37.99
C ILE A 28 0.67 5.07 -37.53
N LEU A 29 1.99 5.14 -37.68
CA LEU A 29 2.75 6.36 -37.35
C LEU A 29 2.29 7.57 -38.18
N LEU A 30 2.02 7.38 -39.48
CA LEU A 30 1.48 8.45 -40.33
C LEU A 30 0.08 8.88 -39.86
N VAL A 31 -0.76 7.93 -39.44
CA VAL A 31 -2.08 8.23 -38.88
C VAL A 31 -1.95 9.00 -37.57
N LEU A 32 -1.06 8.59 -36.66
CA LEU A 32 -0.83 9.30 -35.40
C LEU A 32 -0.34 10.74 -35.64
N ALA A 33 0.58 10.94 -36.58
CA ALA A 33 1.05 12.26 -36.97
C ALA A 33 -0.07 13.13 -37.56
N ALA A 34 -0.97 12.54 -38.37
CA ALA A 34 -2.13 13.24 -38.91
C ALA A 34 -3.15 13.62 -37.82
N ILE A 35 -3.38 12.74 -36.84
CA ILE A 35 -4.24 13.01 -35.68
C ILE A 35 -3.66 14.15 -34.86
N ASP A 36 -2.36 14.12 -34.57
CA ASP A 36 -1.67 15.16 -33.79
C ASP A 36 -1.77 16.54 -34.46
N LEU A 37 -1.56 16.59 -35.78
CA LEU A 37 -1.77 17.80 -36.56
C LEU A 37 -3.22 18.29 -36.49
N GLY A 38 -4.18 17.37 -36.55
CA GLY A 38 -5.61 17.66 -36.42
C GLY A 38 -5.97 18.24 -35.04
N LEU A 39 -5.44 17.67 -33.96
CA LEU A 39 -5.65 18.15 -32.59
C LEU A 39 -5.15 19.60 -32.43
N ASN A 40 -4.02 19.94 -33.02
CA ASN A 40 -3.49 21.31 -32.98
C ASN A 40 -4.41 22.36 -33.62
N LEU A 41 -5.31 21.95 -34.54
CA LEU A 41 -6.32 22.82 -35.13
C LEU A 41 -7.54 23.03 -34.22
N ILE A 42 -7.85 22.09 -33.32
CA ILE A 42 -9.02 22.15 -32.44
C ILE A 42 -8.88 23.31 -31.43
N GLU A 43 -9.99 23.99 -31.17
CA GLU A 43 -10.08 24.99 -30.11
C GLU A 43 -10.21 24.28 -28.75
N PRO A 44 -9.36 24.61 -27.76
CA PRO A 44 -9.42 23.98 -26.46
C PRO A 44 -10.70 24.36 -25.74
N PHE A 45 -11.12 23.54 -24.77
CA PHE A 45 -12.23 23.85 -23.88
C PHE A 45 -11.95 25.16 -23.13
N HIS A 46 -12.87 26.12 -23.16
CA HIS A 46 -12.71 27.36 -22.41
C HIS A 46 -13.26 27.19 -21.00
N ARG A 47 -12.39 26.76 -20.08
CA ARG A 47 -12.73 26.68 -18.65
C ARG A 47 -13.07 28.08 -18.11
N PHE A 48 -14.10 28.15 -17.26
CA PHE A 48 -14.47 29.37 -16.54
C PHE A 48 -13.28 29.93 -15.75
N VAL A 49 -13.03 31.24 -15.89
CA VAL A 49 -11.99 31.97 -15.16
C VAL A 49 -12.63 33.18 -14.49
N GLY A 50 -12.74 33.12 -13.17
CA GLY A 50 -13.26 34.22 -12.34
C GLY A 50 -12.22 35.31 -12.09
N GLU A 51 -12.70 36.49 -11.70
CA GLU A 51 -11.86 37.63 -11.29
C GLU A 51 -10.97 37.30 -10.08
N ASP A 52 -11.51 36.55 -9.11
CA ASP A 52 -10.83 36.09 -7.91
C ASP A 52 -9.68 35.09 -8.20
N MET A 53 -9.83 34.31 -9.28
CA MET A 53 -8.81 33.37 -9.75
C MET A 53 -7.64 34.05 -10.48
N MET A 54 -7.79 35.34 -10.83
CA MET A 54 -6.83 36.05 -11.68
C MET A 54 -5.53 36.40 -10.95
N THR A 55 -5.54 36.38 -9.62
CA THR A 55 -4.35 36.60 -8.76
C THR A 55 -3.24 35.59 -9.06
N ASP A 56 -3.59 34.31 -9.24
CA ASP A 56 -2.66 33.22 -9.55
C ASP A 56 -2.30 33.13 -11.05
N LEU A 57 -2.98 33.90 -11.91
CA LEU A 57 -2.81 33.89 -13.37
C LEU A 57 -2.15 35.17 -13.92
N LYS A 58 -1.53 35.96 -13.03
CA LYS A 58 -0.93 37.27 -13.35
C LYS A 58 0.60 37.26 -13.42
N TYR A 59 1.22 36.08 -13.54
CA TYR A 59 2.68 35.98 -13.70
C TYR A 59 3.13 36.67 -15.00
N PRO A 60 4.34 37.24 -15.05
CA PRO A 60 4.81 37.97 -16.22
C PRO A 60 4.95 37.06 -17.43
N LEU A 61 4.46 37.52 -18.58
CA LEU A 61 4.65 36.84 -19.87
C LEU A 61 6.11 36.96 -20.31
N LYS A 62 6.87 35.86 -20.20
CA LYS A 62 8.28 35.75 -20.61
C LYS A 62 8.44 34.94 -21.90
N ASP A 63 9.56 35.15 -22.59
CA ASP A 63 9.97 34.28 -23.70
C ASP A 63 10.37 32.88 -23.22
N ASN A 64 10.28 31.89 -24.12
CA ASN A 64 10.63 30.52 -23.81
C ASN A 64 12.15 30.31 -23.81
N THR A 65 12.71 29.82 -22.70
CA THR A 65 14.11 29.37 -22.60
C THR A 65 14.39 28.24 -23.60
N VAL A 66 13.51 27.22 -23.66
CA VAL A 66 13.52 26.20 -24.72
C VAL A 66 12.44 26.52 -25.74
N PRO A 67 12.77 26.94 -26.97
CA PRO A 67 11.77 27.22 -28.00
C PRO A 67 11.10 25.93 -28.47
N PHE A 68 9.88 26.04 -28.99
CA PHE A 68 9.10 24.90 -29.48
C PHE A 68 9.87 24.06 -30.51
N TRP A 69 10.60 24.69 -31.44
CA TRP A 69 11.44 24.00 -32.43
C TRP A 69 12.64 23.25 -31.81
N GLY A 70 13.04 23.61 -30.58
CA GLY A 70 14.13 22.94 -29.87
C GLY A 70 13.75 21.55 -29.37
N VAL A 71 12.46 21.34 -29.10
CA VAL A 71 11.97 20.06 -28.55
C VAL A 71 12.15 18.91 -29.56
N PRO A 72 11.75 19.00 -30.84
CA PRO A 72 12.04 17.95 -31.82
C PRO A 72 13.53 17.66 -32.00
N ILE A 73 14.40 18.67 -31.89
CA ILE A 73 15.85 18.49 -32.00
C ILE A 73 16.36 17.61 -30.85
N ILE A 74 15.94 17.91 -29.62
CA ILE A 74 16.39 17.20 -28.41
C ILE A 74 15.72 15.83 -28.28
N ALA A 75 14.41 15.75 -28.56
CA ALA A 75 13.61 14.55 -28.32
C ALA A 75 13.62 13.55 -29.49
N VAL A 76 13.86 14.00 -30.73
CA VAL A 76 13.84 13.14 -31.93
C VAL A 76 15.25 13.02 -32.50
N LEU A 77 15.86 14.13 -32.93
CA LEU A 77 17.08 14.10 -33.73
C LEU A 77 18.29 13.60 -32.93
N LEU A 78 18.43 14.01 -31.66
CA LEU A 78 19.52 13.54 -30.81
C LEU A 78 19.43 12.02 -30.54
N PRO A 79 18.28 11.46 -30.11
CA PRO A 79 18.13 10.01 -30.02
C PRO A 79 18.37 9.26 -31.33
N LEU A 80 17.87 9.78 -32.46
CA LEU A 80 18.13 9.19 -33.78
C LEU A 80 19.63 9.16 -34.11
N ALA A 81 20.37 10.24 -33.82
CA ALA A 81 21.81 10.28 -34.03
C ALA A 81 22.53 9.20 -33.20
N VAL A 82 22.14 9.02 -31.93
CA VAL A 82 22.71 7.97 -31.05
C VAL A 82 22.42 6.56 -31.59
N ILE A 83 21.19 6.32 -32.04
CA ILE A 83 20.78 5.04 -32.65
C ILE A 83 21.59 4.78 -33.93
N LEU A 84 21.76 5.78 -34.79
CA LEU A 84 22.54 5.66 -36.03
C LEU A 84 24.02 5.37 -35.75
N VAL A 85 24.63 6.04 -34.76
CA VAL A 85 26.01 5.75 -34.32
C VAL A 85 26.13 4.29 -33.87
N TYR A 86 25.18 3.80 -33.07
CA TYR A 86 25.17 2.39 -32.65
C TYR A 86 25.04 1.43 -33.83
N TYR A 87 24.19 1.75 -34.82
CA TYR A 87 24.08 0.98 -36.06
C TYR A 87 25.40 0.94 -36.84
N PHE A 88 26.13 2.06 -36.97
CA PHE A 88 27.42 2.04 -37.66
C PHE A 88 28.47 1.17 -36.97
N ILE A 89 28.38 1.03 -35.63
CA ILE A 89 29.26 0.16 -34.84
C ILE A 89 28.88 -1.31 -35.01
N ARG A 90 27.58 -1.65 -34.93
CA ARG A 90 27.10 -3.05 -34.88
C ARG A 90 26.64 -3.63 -36.20
N LYS A 91 26.28 -2.78 -37.16
CA LYS A 91 25.72 -3.14 -38.48
C LYS A 91 24.51 -4.07 -38.38
N ASP A 92 23.63 -3.81 -37.42
CA ASP A 92 22.39 -4.56 -37.17
C ASP A 92 21.15 -3.74 -37.56
N VAL A 93 20.51 -4.12 -38.67
CA VAL A 93 19.29 -3.47 -39.17
C VAL A 93 18.07 -3.70 -38.30
N TYR A 94 17.97 -4.86 -37.66
CA TYR A 94 16.80 -5.17 -36.84
C TYR A 94 16.77 -4.22 -35.65
N ASP A 95 17.92 -4.02 -35.00
CA ASP A 95 18.07 -3.04 -33.95
C ASP A 95 17.78 -1.61 -34.41
N LEU A 96 18.39 -1.18 -35.53
CA LEU A 96 18.16 0.14 -36.12
C LEU A 96 16.67 0.40 -36.37
N HIS A 97 15.99 -0.55 -37.02
CA HIS A 97 14.59 -0.41 -37.38
C HIS A 97 13.70 -0.30 -36.15
N HIS A 98 13.84 -1.23 -35.20
CA HIS A 98 12.99 -1.30 -34.01
C HIS A 98 13.26 -0.13 -33.05
N ALA A 99 14.51 0.34 -32.96
CA ALA A 99 14.85 1.53 -32.18
C ALA A 99 14.24 2.80 -32.78
N ILE A 100 14.29 2.99 -34.11
CA ILE A 100 13.64 4.14 -34.77
C ILE A 100 12.12 4.05 -34.61
N LEU A 101 11.54 2.88 -34.86
CA LEU A 101 10.11 2.66 -34.76
C LEU A 101 9.60 2.93 -33.33
N GLY A 102 10.27 2.36 -32.33
CA GLY A 102 9.95 2.59 -30.92
C GLY A 102 10.09 4.04 -30.47
N LEU A 103 11.13 4.74 -30.92
CA LEU A 103 11.30 6.18 -30.65
C LEU A 103 10.15 6.99 -31.23
N LEU A 104 9.80 6.77 -32.51
CA LEU A 104 8.74 7.52 -33.18
C LEU A 104 7.37 7.23 -32.55
N PHE A 105 7.06 5.97 -32.23
CA PHE A 105 5.83 5.63 -31.52
C PHE A 105 5.76 6.28 -30.15
N SER A 106 6.87 6.27 -29.41
CA SER A 106 6.92 6.93 -28.11
C SER A 106 6.55 8.41 -28.24
N ILE A 107 7.06 9.10 -29.25
CA ILE A 107 6.84 10.53 -29.42
C ILE A 107 5.41 10.81 -29.91
N PHE A 108 4.95 10.13 -30.97
CA PHE A 108 3.64 10.42 -31.55
C PHE A 108 2.47 9.98 -30.67
N ILE A 109 2.58 8.86 -29.94
CA ILE A 109 1.55 8.47 -28.95
C ILE A 109 1.51 9.50 -27.82
N THR A 110 2.67 9.94 -27.32
CA THR A 110 2.74 11.01 -26.31
C THR A 110 2.16 12.33 -26.82
N ALA A 111 2.43 12.69 -28.08
CA ALA A 111 1.93 13.91 -28.70
C ALA A 111 0.39 13.93 -28.73
N VAL A 112 -0.21 12.90 -29.34
CA VAL A 112 -1.66 12.73 -29.43
C VAL A 112 -2.32 12.77 -28.05
N LEU A 113 -1.77 12.05 -27.07
CA LEU A 113 -2.34 12.05 -25.72
C LEU A 113 -2.20 13.40 -25.02
N THR A 114 -1.05 14.05 -25.15
CA THR A 114 -0.81 15.35 -24.52
C THR A 114 -1.76 16.40 -25.09
N ASP A 115 -1.86 16.48 -26.42
CA ASP A 115 -2.64 17.52 -27.08
C ASP A 115 -4.15 17.27 -26.95
N ALA A 116 -4.61 16.02 -27.00
CA ALA A 116 -6.00 15.67 -26.71
C ALA A 116 -6.41 16.06 -25.27
N ILE A 117 -5.54 15.84 -24.29
CA ILE A 117 -5.81 16.23 -22.89
C ILE A 117 -5.80 17.76 -22.75
N LYS A 118 -4.86 18.47 -23.39
CA LYS A 118 -4.84 19.94 -23.37
C LYS A 118 -6.14 20.52 -23.90
N ASP A 119 -6.61 20.00 -25.03
CA ASP A 119 -7.83 20.48 -25.65
C ASP A 119 -9.07 20.14 -24.81
N GLY A 120 -9.09 18.97 -24.16
CA GLY A 120 -10.19 18.59 -23.26
C GLY A 120 -10.22 19.34 -21.94
N VAL A 121 -9.07 19.68 -21.36
CA VAL A 121 -8.98 20.30 -20.03
C VAL A 121 -9.05 21.82 -20.08
N GLY A 122 -8.39 22.45 -21.06
CA GLY A 122 -8.53 23.89 -21.26
C GLY A 122 -7.98 24.77 -20.13
N ARG A 123 -7.01 24.26 -19.36
CA ARG A 123 -6.48 24.93 -18.17
C ARG A 123 -5.73 26.21 -18.56
N PRO A 124 -6.07 27.38 -17.97
CA PRO A 124 -5.30 28.61 -18.14
C PRO A 124 -3.86 28.47 -17.66
N ARG A 125 -2.92 29.11 -18.36
CA ARG A 125 -1.50 29.21 -17.99
C ARG A 125 -1.28 30.23 -16.86
N PRO A 126 -0.16 30.17 -16.11
CA PRO A 126 0.16 31.15 -15.06
C PRO A 126 0.27 32.59 -15.56
N ASP A 127 0.56 32.79 -16.85
CA ASP A 127 0.68 34.08 -17.54
C ASP A 127 -0.60 34.49 -18.30
N PHE A 128 -1.73 33.82 -18.04
CA PHE A 128 -2.96 33.98 -18.81
C PHE A 128 -3.52 35.41 -18.79
N PHE A 129 -3.38 36.14 -17.68
CA PHE A 129 -3.84 37.52 -17.57
C PHE A 129 -3.26 38.41 -18.69
N TRP A 130 -1.96 38.33 -18.94
CA TRP A 130 -1.28 39.16 -19.95
C TRP A 130 -1.57 38.71 -21.38
N ARG A 131 -1.87 37.42 -21.56
CA ARG A 131 -2.35 36.88 -22.85
C ARG A 131 -3.76 37.38 -23.18
N CYS A 132 -4.60 37.46 -22.16
CA CYS A 132 -6.00 37.85 -22.25
C CYS A 132 -6.19 39.38 -22.32
N PHE A 133 -5.38 40.14 -21.57
CA PHE A 133 -5.42 41.61 -21.44
C PHE A 133 -4.04 42.23 -21.71
N PRO A 134 -3.64 42.42 -22.98
CA PRO A 134 -2.36 43.04 -23.31
C PRO A 134 -2.21 44.48 -22.80
N ASP A 135 -3.32 45.18 -22.57
CA ASP A 135 -3.39 46.54 -22.01
C ASP A 135 -3.39 46.57 -20.47
N GLY A 136 -3.37 45.40 -19.82
CA GLY A 136 -3.35 45.25 -18.37
C GLY A 136 -4.68 45.57 -17.67
N LYS A 137 -5.79 45.73 -18.41
CA LYS A 137 -7.11 46.05 -17.87
C LYS A 137 -8.03 44.83 -17.93
N GLY A 138 -8.31 44.24 -16.77
CA GLY A 138 -9.21 43.09 -16.67
C GLY A 138 -10.66 43.46 -16.97
N MET A 139 -11.28 42.77 -17.93
CA MET A 139 -12.70 42.88 -18.27
C MET A 139 -13.41 41.57 -17.94
N PHE A 140 -14.48 41.65 -17.15
CA PHE A 140 -15.26 40.49 -16.70
C PHE A 140 -16.75 40.69 -16.99
N ASP A 141 -17.43 39.59 -17.26
CA ASP A 141 -18.87 39.60 -17.47
C ASP A 141 -19.59 40.00 -16.16
N PRO A 142 -20.51 40.97 -16.19
CA PRO A 142 -21.11 41.54 -14.98
C PRO A 142 -22.02 40.58 -14.21
N ILE A 143 -22.46 39.48 -14.83
CA ILE A 143 -23.39 38.52 -14.22
C ILE A 143 -22.66 37.25 -13.82
N THR A 144 -21.93 36.65 -14.76
CA THR A 144 -21.23 35.38 -14.56
C THR A 144 -19.85 35.56 -13.92
N LYS A 145 -19.29 36.78 -13.92
CA LYS A 145 -17.91 37.10 -13.53
C LYS A 145 -16.84 36.37 -14.36
N ASN A 146 -17.22 35.80 -15.51
CA ASN A 146 -16.27 35.14 -16.40
C ASN A 146 -15.39 36.16 -17.12
N VAL A 147 -14.16 35.77 -17.43
CA VAL A 147 -13.20 36.61 -18.16
C VAL A 147 -13.66 36.91 -19.60
N MET A 148 -13.49 38.16 -20.04
CA MET A 148 -13.72 38.59 -21.42
C MET A 148 -12.43 39.11 -22.05
N CYS A 149 -11.69 38.23 -22.73
CA CYS A 149 -10.37 38.58 -23.28
C CYS A 149 -10.43 39.56 -24.47
N THR A 150 -9.49 40.51 -24.49
CA THR A 150 -9.31 41.54 -25.53
C THR A 150 -8.08 41.28 -26.41
N GLY A 151 -7.23 40.32 -26.04
CA GLY A 151 -6.01 39.95 -26.77
C GLY A 151 -6.22 39.18 -28.09
N SER A 152 -5.10 38.79 -28.71
CA SER A 152 -5.11 38.02 -29.97
C SER A 152 -5.64 36.59 -29.76
N LYS A 153 -6.52 36.12 -30.66
CA LYS A 153 -7.15 34.79 -30.58
C LYS A 153 -6.14 33.65 -30.49
N SER A 154 -5.03 33.71 -31.23
CA SER A 154 -4.00 32.65 -31.19
C SER A 154 -3.24 32.60 -29.86
N VAL A 155 -2.98 33.77 -29.27
CA VAL A 155 -2.28 33.89 -27.97
C VAL A 155 -3.19 33.46 -26.83
N ILE A 156 -4.48 33.77 -26.91
CA ILE A 156 -5.51 33.33 -25.97
C ILE A 156 -5.71 31.81 -26.08
N LYS A 157 -5.81 31.27 -27.30
CA LYS A 157 -5.89 29.82 -27.55
C LYS A 157 -4.74 29.09 -26.86
N GLU A 158 -3.52 29.58 -27.04
CA GLU A 158 -2.34 29.01 -26.39
C GLU A 158 -2.37 29.18 -24.86
N GLY A 159 -2.96 30.28 -24.38
CA GLY A 159 -3.19 30.55 -22.96
C GLY A 159 -4.07 29.51 -22.25
N HIS A 160 -4.97 28.84 -22.98
CA HIS A 160 -5.81 27.76 -22.45
C HIS A 160 -5.19 26.36 -22.54
N LYS A 161 -3.98 26.22 -23.09
CA LYS A 161 -3.31 24.92 -23.29
C LYS A 161 -2.22 24.64 -22.25
N SER A 162 -2.50 24.89 -20.97
CA SER A 162 -1.50 24.69 -19.90
C SER A 162 -1.30 23.23 -19.51
N PHE A 163 -2.37 22.44 -19.32
CA PHE A 163 -2.26 21.08 -18.77
C PHE A 163 -2.52 19.99 -19.82
N PRO A 164 -1.63 18.99 -19.97
CA PRO A 164 -0.26 18.87 -19.44
C PRO A 164 0.78 19.60 -20.32
N SER A 165 2.01 19.75 -19.82
CA SER A 165 3.10 20.41 -20.57
C SER A 165 3.59 19.54 -21.75
N GLY A 166 3.41 20.04 -22.98
CA GLY A 166 3.87 19.38 -24.21
C GLY A 166 5.40 19.34 -24.35
N HIS A 167 6.10 20.42 -24.00
CA HIS A 167 7.57 20.45 -24.04
C HIS A 167 8.18 19.38 -23.14
N THR A 168 7.58 19.22 -21.95
CA THR A 168 8.01 18.22 -20.98
C THR A 168 7.66 16.81 -21.46
N SER A 169 6.43 16.57 -21.90
CA SER A 169 6.00 15.22 -22.29
C SER A 169 6.80 14.68 -23.48
N TRP A 170 7.00 15.49 -24.52
CA TRP A 170 7.82 15.12 -25.68
C TRP A 170 9.28 14.85 -25.31
N SER A 171 9.87 15.70 -24.46
CA SER A 171 11.26 15.53 -24.02
C SER A 171 11.44 14.24 -23.22
N PHE A 172 10.53 13.94 -22.29
CA PHE A 172 10.56 12.69 -21.52
C PHE A 172 10.22 11.46 -22.37
N ALA A 173 9.41 11.59 -23.42
CA ALA A 173 9.16 10.50 -24.37
C ALA A 173 10.45 10.13 -25.14
N GLY A 174 11.07 11.11 -25.81
CA GLY A 174 12.27 10.87 -26.62
C GLY A 174 13.51 10.52 -25.79
N LEU A 175 13.83 11.35 -24.79
CA LEU A 175 15.01 11.14 -23.95
C LEU A 175 14.81 10.01 -22.92
N GLY A 176 13.57 9.72 -22.53
CA GLY A 176 13.25 8.53 -21.75
C GLY A 176 13.46 7.25 -22.57
N PHE A 177 13.02 7.25 -23.83
CA PHE A 177 13.22 6.11 -24.72
C PHE A 177 14.72 5.84 -24.95
N ILE A 178 15.52 6.88 -25.22
CA ILE A 178 16.97 6.68 -25.41
C ILE A 178 17.67 6.25 -24.11
N ALA A 179 17.21 6.69 -22.94
CA ALA A 179 17.73 6.22 -21.66
C ALA A 179 17.49 4.71 -21.47
N TRP A 180 16.30 4.22 -21.80
CA TRP A 180 15.98 2.79 -21.81
C TRP A 180 16.85 2.02 -22.82
N TYR A 181 16.96 2.54 -24.04
CA TYR A 181 17.77 1.95 -25.09
C TYR A 181 19.24 1.82 -24.69
N LEU A 182 19.85 2.90 -24.19
CA LEU A 182 21.25 2.89 -23.72
C LEU A 182 21.45 1.95 -22.53
N SER A 183 20.47 1.82 -21.64
CA SER A 183 20.51 0.90 -20.50
C SER A 183 20.70 -0.55 -20.94
N GLY A 184 19.96 -0.97 -21.98
CA GLY A 184 20.12 -2.28 -22.61
C GLY A 184 21.47 -2.44 -23.30
N LYS A 185 21.90 -1.45 -24.09
CA LYS A 185 23.15 -1.51 -24.87
C LYS A 185 24.41 -1.58 -24.01
N VAL A 186 24.46 -0.80 -22.93
CA VAL A 186 25.61 -0.76 -22.02
C VAL A 186 25.56 -1.89 -20.97
N ARG A 187 24.47 -2.68 -20.97
CA ARG A 187 24.20 -3.76 -20.01
C ARG A 187 24.42 -3.26 -18.59
N VAL A 188 23.69 -2.22 -18.22
CA VAL A 188 23.83 -1.51 -16.95
C VAL A 188 23.63 -2.45 -15.75
N PHE A 189 22.80 -3.47 -15.92
CA PHE A 189 22.46 -4.45 -14.89
C PHE A 189 23.20 -5.79 -15.03
N ASP A 190 24.39 -5.81 -15.65
CA ASP A 190 25.22 -7.01 -15.86
C ASP A 190 25.77 -7.68 -14.58
N ARG A 191 25.34 -7.24 -13.40
CA ARG A 191 25.79 -7.68 -12.07
C ARG A 191 27.29 -7.54 -11.82
N ARG A 192 28.03 -6.80 -12.67
CA ARG A 192 29.48 -6.56 -12.52
C ARG A 192 29.82 -5.31 -11.70
N GLY A 193 28.83 -4.56 -11.22
CA GLY A 193 29.02 -3.48 -10.24
C GLY A 193 29.65 -2.17 -10.76
N HIS A 194 29.62 -1.90 -12.08
CA HIS A 194 30.22 -0.68 -12.65
C HIS A 194 29.23 0.50 -12.63
N VAL A 195 29.26 1.30 -11.56
CA VAL A 195 28.32 2.41 -11.32
C VAL A 195 28.39 3.51 -12.39
N ALA A 196 29.55 3.74 -13.01
CA ALA A 196 29.72 4.77 -14.05
C ALA A 196 28.77 4.60 -15.26
N LYS A 197 28.29 3.38 -15.51
CA LYS A 197 27.31 3.09 -16.57
C LYS A 197 25.96 3.80 -16.32
N LEU A 198 25.61 4.07 -15.06
CA LEU A 198 24.38 4.78 -14.70
C LEU A 198 24.41 6.25 -15.13
N CYS A 199 25.59 6.88 -15.18
CA CYS A 199 25.72 8.26 -15.66
C CYS A 199 25.28 8.41 -17.12
N ILE A 200 25.53 7.39 -17.95
CA ILE A 200 25.13 7.36 -19.36
C ILE A 200 23.59 7.28 -19.49
N VAL A 201 22.93 6.55 -18.59
CA VAL A 201 21.46 6.40 -18.59
C VAL A 201 20.75 7.62 -18.00
N PHE A 202 21.30 8.21 -16.94
CA PHE A 202 20.66 9.35 -16.27
C PHE A 202 20.87 10.66 -17.01
N LEU A 203 21.90 10.80 -17.85
CA LEU A 203 22.18 12.04 -18.58
C LEU A 203 21.01 12.48 -19.50
N PRO A 204 20.42 11.61 -20.36
CA PRO A 204 19.22 11.96 -21.11
C PRO A 204 18.04 12.36 -20.22
N LEU A 205 17.82 11.67 -19.10
CA LEU A 205 16.73 12.00 -18.18
C LEU A 205 16.95 13.35 -17.49
N LEU A 206 18.20 13.68 -17.16
CA LEU A 206 18.57 14.99 -16.63
C LEU A 206 18.29 16.09 -17.67
N LEU A 207 18.64 15.88 -18.94
CA LEU A 207 18.31 16.85 -20.01
C LEU A 207 16.81 17.05 -20.14
N ALA A 208 16.00 15.99 -20.06
CA ALA A 208 14.54 16.09 -20.08
C ALA A 208 14.01 16.87 -18.87
N ALA A 209 14.59 16.63 -17.68
CA ALA A 209 14.26 17.36 -16.47
C ALA A 209 14.63 18.85 -16.57
N MET A 210 15.76 19.21 -17.20
CA MET A 210 16.12 20.60 -17.41
C MET A 210 15.14 21.32 -18.36
N VAL A 211 14.67 20.66 -19.42
CA VAL A 211 13.59 21.20 -20.25
C VAL A 211 12.31 21.39 -19.43
N ALA A 212 11.99 20.44 -18.55
CA ALA A 212 10.83 20.51 -17.68
C ALA A 212 10.89 21.71 -16.70
N VAL A 213 12.03 21.88 -16.03
CA VAL A 213 12.27 23.00 -15.10
C VAL A 213 12.12 24.34 -15.80
N SER A 214 12.64 24.47 -17.03
CA SER A 214 12.50 25.71 -17.80
C SER A 214 11.04 26.15 -18.02
N ARG A 215 10.08 25.21 -18.03
CA ARG A 215 8.65 25.53 -18.21
C ARG A 215 8.01 26.15 -16.98
N VAL A 216 8.55 25.84 -15.81
CA VAL A 216 8.12 26.47 -14.55
C VAL A 216 8.82 27.82 -14.38
N ASP A 217 10.13 27.88 -14.66
CA ASP A 217 10.94 29.09 -14.53
C ASP A 217 10.49 30.23 -15.47
N ASP A 218 10.03 29.87 -16.67
CA ASP A 218 9.48 30.82 -17.65
C ASP A 218 8.02 31.21 -17.35
N TYR A 219 7.39 30.64 -16.31
CA TYR A 219 5.96 30.80 -15.98
C TYR A 219 4.97 30.34 -17.07
N TRP A 220 5.42 29.51 -18.00
CA TRP A 220 4.55 28.97 -19.05
C TRP A 220 3.61 27.88 -18.51
N HIS A 221 4.03 27.15 -17.49
CA HIS A 221 3.29 26.02 -16.95
C HIS A 221 3.34 26.00 -15.42
N HIS A 222 2.26 25.51 -14.82
CA HIS A 222 2.29 25.16 -13.41
C HIS A 222 3.14 23.90 -13.22
N TRP A 223 3.73 23.72 -12.03
CA TRP A 223 4.55 22.55 -11.75
C TRP A 223 3.77 21.22 -11.93
N GLN A 224 2.44 21.21 -11.69
CA GLN A 224 1.61 20.01 -11.92
C GLN A 224 1.52 19.65 -13.40
N ASP A 225 1.47 20.65 -14.28
CA ASP A 225 1.38 20.45 -15.73
C ASP A 225 2.67 19.81 -16.25
N VAL A 226 3.81 20.25 -15.70
CA VAL A 226 5.15 19.74 -15.99
C VAL A 226 5.32 18.32 -15.46
N PHE A 227 4.93 18.06 -14.21
CA PHE A 227 5.01 16.74 -13.61
C PHE A 227 4.14 15.71 -14.36
N ALA A 228 2.89 16.08 -14.68
CA ALA A 228 1.99 15.23 -15.46
C ALA A 228 2.53 14.96 -16.86
N GLY A 229 3.07 15.98 -17.54
CA GLY A 229 3.71 15.83 -18.84
C GLY A 229 4.88 14.85 -18.78
N GLY A 230 5.77 14.99 -17.79
CA GLY A 230 6.90 14.08 -17.60
C GLY A 230 6.47 12.63 -17.33
N LEU A 231 5.43 12.44 -16.51
CA LEU A 231 4.87 11.11 -16.21
C LEU A 231 4.27 10.45 -17.46
N ILE A 232 3.51 11.20 -18.26
CA ILE A 232 2.96 10.71 -19.53
C ILE A 232 4.09 10.27 -20.47
N GLY A 233 5.09 11.15 -20.68
CA GLY A 233 6.22 10.88 -21.57
C GLY A 233 7.03 9.64 -21.16
N ILE A 234 7.45 9.56 -19.89
CA ILE A 234 8.28 8.43 -19.43
C ILE A 234 7.52 7.11 -19.42
N THR A 235 6.22 7.15 -19.12
CA THR A 235 5.38 5.94 -19.12
C THR A 235 5.26 5.39 -20.52
N ILE A 236 4.89 6.23 -21.49
CA ILE A 236 4.74 5.82 -22.89
C ILE A 236 6.08 5.34 -23.46
N ALA A 237 7.18 6.05 -23.20
CA ALA A 237 8.52 5.61 -23.59
C ALA A 237 8.86 4.20 -23.08
N SER A 238 8.50 3.91 -21.82
CA SER A 238 8.74 2.61 -21.21
C SER A 238 7.91 1.51 -21.89
N PHE A 239 6.63 1.77 -22.19
CA PHE A 239 5.77 0.83 -22.91
C PHE A 239 6.27 0.58 -24.35
N CYS A 240 6.61 1.64 -25.10
CA CYS A 240 7.11 1.53 -26.46
C CYS A 240 8.46 0.82 -26.53
N TYR A 241 9.35 1.05 -25.56
CA TYR A 241 10.61 0.32 -25.46
C TYR A 241 10.37 -1.18 -25.23
N LEU A 242 9.57 -1.52 -24.22
CA LEU A 242 9.31 -2.92 -23.81
C LEU A 242 8.54 -3.72 -24.87
N GLN A 243 7.91 -3.06 -25.84
CA GLN A 243 7.25 -3.74 -26.96
C GLN A 243 8.26 -4.35 -27.94
N PHE A 244 9.44 -3.74 -28.10
CA PHE A 244 10.43 -4.15 -29.09
C PHE A 244 11.69 -4.77 -28.46
N PHE A 245 11.99 -4.40 -27.22
CA PHE A 245 13.19 -4.79 -26.50
C PHE A 245 12.86 -5.51 -25.18
N PRO A 246 13.61 -6.55 -24.82
CA PRO A 246 13.52 -7.12 -23.48
C PRO A 246 13.90 -6.10 -22.41
N PRO A 247 13.46 -6.31 -21.15
CA PRO A 247 13.91 -5.50 -20.03
C PRO A 247 15.46 -5.48 -19.93
N PRO A 248 16.11 -4.34 -19.64
CA PRO A 248 17.58 -4.21 -19.62
C PRO A 248 18.33 -5.08 -18.59
N TYR A 249 17.60 -5.69 -17.64
CA TYR A 249 18.17 -6.63 -16.67
C TYR A 249 18.20 -8.07 -17.18
N ASP A 250 17.54 -8.35 -18.30
CA ASP A 250 17.54 -9.64 -18.95
C ASP A 250 18.89 -9.89 -19.64
N THR A 251 19.30 -11.16 -19.76
CA THR A 251 20.57 -11.53 -20.41
C THR A 251 20.60 -11.11 -21.88
N ASP A 252 19.42 -11.07 -22.49
CA ASP A 252 19.19 -10.70 -23.89
C ASP A 252 18.76 -9.23 -24.06
N GLY A 253 18.75 -8.43 -22.99
CA GLY A 253 18.34 -7.02 -23.01
C GLY A 253 19.22 -6.08 -23.85
N TRP A 254 20.22 -6.60 -24.56
CA TRP A 254 21.10 -5.84 -25.45
C TRP A 254 20.61 -5.80 -26.91
N GLY A 255 19.66 -6.66 -27.31
CA GLY A 255 19.12 -6.73 -28.68
C GLY A 255 17.59 -6.76 -28.69
N PRO A 256 16.94 -6.46 -29.83
CA PRO A 256 15.49 -6.54 -29.95
C PRO A 256 14.99 -7.99 -30.02
N HIS A 257 13.73 -8.23 -29.68
CA HIS A 257 13.12 -9.58 -29.75
C HIS A 257 13.26 -10.22 -31.15
N ALA A 258 13.08 -9.43 -32.21
CA ALA A 258 13.17 -9.88 -33.60
C ALA A 258 14.57 -10.40 -33.98
N TYR A 259 15.63 -9.85 -33.37
CA TYR A 259 16.99 -10.30 -33.61
C TYR A 259 17.21 -11.73 -33.08
N PHE A 260 16.71 -12.04 -31.88
CA PHE A 260 16.83 -13.38 -31.30
C PHE A 260 15.95 -14.42 -32.01
N GLN A 261 14.76 -14.03 -32.49
CA GLN A 261 13.93 -14.91 -33.31
C GLN A 261 14.61 -15.29 -34.63
N MET A 262 15.19 -14.31 -35.33
CA MET A 262 15.95 -14.55 -36.57
C MET A 262 17.18 -15.44 -36.33
N LEU A 263 17.89 -15.24 -35.22
CA LEU A 263 19.02 -16.11 -34.84
C LEU A 263 18.58 -17.56 -34.68
N ALA A 264 17.49 -17.79 -33.94
CA ALA A 264 16.94 -19.13 -33.76
C ALA A 264 16.51 -19.78 -35.08
N GLU A 265 15.87 -19.02 -35.98
CA GLU A 265 15.48 -19.50 -37.31
C GLU A 265 16.70 -19.82 -38.20
N SER A 266 17.78 -19.03 -38.11
CA SER A 266 19.01 -19.28 -38.86
C SER A 266 19.74 -20.53 -38.38
N GLN A 267 19.82 -20.73 -37.06
CA GLN A 267 20.41 -21.94 -36.47
C GLN A 267 19.63 -23.19 -36.88
N ASN A 268 18.30 -23.15 -36.84
CA ASN A 268 17.45 -24.25 -37.28
C ASN A 268 17.61 -24.56 -38.78
N ARG A 269 17.89 -23.56 -39.63
CA ARG A 269 18.16 -23.77 -41.07
C ARG A 269 19.52 -24.39 -41.33
N ASP A 270 20.55 -23.97 -40.59
CA ASP A 270 21.91 -24.52 -40.75
C ASP A 270 21.99 -25.96 -40.24
N GLU A 271 21.26 -26.31 -39.17
CA GLU A 271 21.10 -27.69 -38.71
C GLU A 271 20.38 -28.58 -39.75
N ALA A 272 19.41 -28.03 -40.49
CA ALA A 272 18.69 -28.75 -41.54
C ALA A 272 19.52 -28.99 -42.82
N LEU A 273 20.63 -28.28 -43.01
CA LEU A 273 21.47 -28.32 -44.23
C LEU A 273 22.79 -29.11 -44.06
N SER A 274 23.07 -29.63 -42.86
CA SER A 274 24.32 -30.35 -42.57
C SER A 274 24.23 -31.84 -42.94
N PRO A 275 25.08 -32.40 -43.82
CA PRO A 275 24.89 -33.77 -44.37
C PRO A 275 25.23 -34.93 -43.43
N ASN A 276 25.57 -34.68 -42.16
CA ASN A 276 26.10 -35.69 -41.24
C ASN A 276 25.32 -35.81 -39.91
N ALA A 277 24.00 -35.69 -39.94
CA ALA A 277 23.17 -36.13 -38.83
C ALA A 277 22.86 -37.63 -39.01
N ASN A 278 23.66 -38.47 -38.33
CA ASN A 278 23.41 -39.91 -38.23
C ASN A 278 22.00 -40.17 -37.70
N SER A 279 21.26 -40.98 -38.47
CA SER A 279 19.94 -41.51 -38.16
C SER A 279 19.98 -42.40 -36.90
N LEU A 280 19.70 -41.83 -35.73
CA LEU A 280 19.17 -42.53 -34.54
C LEU A 280 18.89 -41.51 -33.42
N SER A 281 17.79 -40.76 -33.53
CA SER A 281 16.93 -40.40 -32.39
C SER A 281 15.77 -39.48 -32.80
N VAL A 282 14.56 -40.02 -32.60
CA VAL A 282 13.34 -39.33 -32.14
C VAL A 282 12.53 -38.52 -33.17
N GLN A 283 11.55 -39.27 -33.67
CA GLN A 283 10.20 -38.90 -34.11
C GLN A 283 9.59 -37.68 -33.39
N GLN A 284 9.39 -36.61 -34.16
CA GLN A 284 8.23 -35.70 -34.26
C GLN A 284 7.39 -35.43 -32.99
N THR A 285 7.29 -34.16 -32.59
CA THR A 285 6.16 -33.66 -31.77
C THR A 285 5.76 -32.27 -32.24
N GLU A 286 4.83 -32.23 -33.18
CA GLU A 286 3.90 -31.11 -33.31
C GLU A 286 2.87 -31.16 -32.18
N LEU A 287 2.35 -29.98 -31.85
CA LEU A 287 1.27 -29.73 -30.90
C LEU A 287 0.10 -30.72 -31.05
N GLU A 288 -0.33 -31.33 -29.95
CA GLU A 288 -1.75 -31.33 -29.55
C GLU A 288 -1.96 -31.76 -28.09
N SER A 289 -2.92 -31.05 -27.48
CA SER A 289 -3.54 -31.23 -26.18
C SER A 289 -3.66 -32.64 -25.62
N ILE A 290 -3.28 -32.86 -24.34
CA ILE A 290 -3.87 -33.91 -23.50
C ILE A 290 -4.09 -33.43 -22.05
N TYR A 291 -5.38 -33.30 -21.73
CA TYR A 291 -6.01 -33.58 -20.44
C TYR A 291 -5.90 -35.08 -20.13
N ILE A 292 -5.35 -35.49 -18.99
CA ILE A 292 -5.64 -36.78 -18.30
C ILE A 292 -5.55 -36.47 -16.81
N GLN A 293 -6.63 -36.25 -16.06
CA GLN A 293 -7.68 -37.19 -15.61
C GLN A 293 -7.13 -38.53 -15.12
N SER A 294 -6.87 -38.61 -13.80
CA SER A 294 -6.54 -39.87 -13.15
C SER A 294 -7.73 -40.83 -13.24
N GLN A 295 -7.52 -42.03 -13.76
CA GLN A 295 -8.35 -43.17 -13.45
C GLN A 295 -7.50 -44.39 -13.12
N HIS A 296 -7.82 -44.94 -11.94
CA HIS A 296 -7.39 -46.21 -11.42
C HIS A 296 -7.68 -47.39 -12.37
N GLY A 297 -6.77 -48.36 -12.37
CA GLY A 297 -7.01 -49.80 -12.61
C GLY A 297 -5.85 -50.52 -11.93
N VAL A 298 -6.04 -51.12 -10.75
CA VAL A 298 -6.35 -52.54 -10.55
C VAL A 298 -5.35 -53.43 -11.31
N GLU A 299 -4.40 -54.03 -10.59
CA GLU A 299 -4.10 -55.44 -10.81
C GLU A 299 -3.44 -56.13 -9.59
N THR A 300 -3.98 -57.32 -9.38
CA THR A 300 -3.84 -58.34 -8.34
C THR A 300 -2.54 -59.15 -8.35
N SER A 301 -2.12 -59.54 -7.14
CA SER A 301 -1.72 -60.90 -6.72
C SER A 301 -0.53 -61.64 -7.37
N ARG A 302 0.52 -61.85 -6.56
CA ARG A 302 1.40 -63.05 -6.45
C ARG A 302 2.24 -62.80 -5.18
N GLY A 303 2.28 -63.59 -4.10
CA GLY A 303 2.14 -65.03 -3.95
C GLY A 303 3.51 -65.64 -3.63
N TYR A 304 4.00 -65.55 -2.39
CA TYR A 304 5.02 -66.45 -1.83
C TYR A 304 4.84 -66.60 -0.31
N SER A 305 4.63 -67.85 0.08
CA SER A 305 4.81 -68.49 1.40
C SER A 305 6.11 -68.05 2.10
N GLY A 306 6.27 -68.02 3.41
CA GLY A 306 5.58 -68.63 4.55
C GLY A 306 6.65 -68.83 5.62
N ASP A 307 6.38 -68.51 6.88
CA ASP A 307 6.80 -69.31 8.06
C ASP A 307 6.46 -68.65 9.40
N THR A 308 5.62 -69.38 10.15
CA THR A 308 5.64 -69.69 11.59
C THR A 308 5.77 -68.59 12.67
N ASN A 309 4.60 -68.32 13.28
CA ASN A 309 4.29 -67.98 14.69
C ASN A 309 4.99 -68.87 15.77
N PRO A 310 4.84 -68.71 17.12
CA PRO A 310 4.09 -67.70 17.93
C PRO A 310 4.73 -67.31 19.33
N ILE A 311 3.94 -66.63 20.20
CA ILE A 311 3.81 -66.80 21.69
C ILE A 311 4.28 -65.66 22.65
N LEU A 312 3.29 -64.87 23.10
CA LEU A 312 2.79 -64.57 24.47
C LEU A 312 3.68 -64.06 25.65
N ASN A 313 3.21 -62.93 26.20
CA ASN A 313 2.87 -62.55 27.61
C ASN A 313 3.81 -62.70 28.83
N GLY A 314 3.71 -61.70 29.72
CA GLY A 314 3.91 -61.77 31.19
C GLY A 314 5.15 -61.00 31.68
N ARG A 315 5.08 -59.80 32.29
CA ARG A 315 4.51 -59.35 33.59
C ARG A 315 5.27 -59.84 34.84
N GLU A 316 5.88 -58.85 35.52
CA GLU A 316 6.10 -58.68 36.98
C GLU A 316 7.30 -59.30 37.75
N SER A 317 8.07 -58.38 38.35
CA SER A 317 8.47 -58.29 39.78
C SER A 317 9.72 -59.02 40.33
N GLY A 318 10.77 -58.23 40.61
CA GLY A 318 11.12 -57.86 42.00
C GLY A 318 12.27 -58.57 42.76
N ARG A 319 13.19 -57.72 43.28
CA ARG A 319 14.12 -57.85 44.46
C ARG A 319 15.46 -58.59 44.21
N HIS A 320 16.62 -58.21 44.78
CA HIS A 320 16.99 -57.50 46.01
C HIS A 320 18.45 -56.95 45.96
N LEU A 321 18.70 -55.81 46.65
CA LEU A 321 19.91 -55.36 47.40
C LEU A 321 21.22 -55.09 46.61
N SER A 322 22.02 -54.04 46.85
CA SER A 322 22.32 -53.29 48.08
C SER A 322 22.94 -51.91 47.79
N SER A 323 22.91 -51.07 48.83
CA SER A 323 23.29 -49.66 48.94
C SER A 323 24.79 -49.35 48.86
N PHE A 324 25.18 -48.30 48.13
CA PHE A 324 26.30 -47.40 48.50
C PHE A 324 26.06 -45.96 47.97
N ASN A 325 26.57 -44.98 48.72
CA ASN A 325 26.13 -43.59 48.82
C ASN A 325 26.31 -42.64 47.61
N LEU A 326 25.31 -41.77 47.46
CA LEU A 326 25.26 -40.39 46.93
C LEU A 326 26.55 -39.73 46.37
N LYS A 327 26.53 -39.38 45.07
CA LYS A 327 26.77 -38.02 44.49
C LYS A 327 26.98 -38.10 42.96
N LEU A 328 25.92 -37.86 42.17
CA LEU A 328 25.90 -37.06 40.93
C LEU A 328 24.58 -37.31 40.17
N ILE A 329 23.48 -36.69 40.60
CA ILE A 329 22.37 -36.43 39.68
C ILE A 329 22.75 -35.17 38.91
N ARG A 330 23.44 -35.35 37.77
CA ARG A 330 23.55 -34.27 36.76
C ARG A 330 22.20 -34.19 36.04
N ARG A 331 21.50 -33.10 36.31
CA ARG A 331 20.33 -32.61 35.57
C ARG A 331 20.54 -32.73 34.05
N GLN A 332 19.92 -33.70 33.41
CA GLN A 332 19.34 -33.48 32.07
C GLN A 332 17.85 -33.23 32.28
N PRO A 333 17.40 -31.99 32.14
CA PRO A 333 16.21 -31.78 31.32
C PRO A 333 16.25 -30.42 30.61
N GLN A 334 16.15 -30.41 29.27
CA GLN A 334 15.45 -29.38 28.47
C GLN A 334 15.69 -29.53 26.96
N GLN A 335 16.80 -30.13 26.53
CA GLN A 335 17.20 -30.10 25.12
C GLN A 335 16.31 -30.97 24.22
N GLY A 336 15.87 -32.14 24.69
CA GLY A 336 14.94 -33.01 23.96
C GLY A 336 13.54 -32.39 23.77
N HIS A 337 13.01 -31.72 24.81
CA HIS A 337 11.66 -31.15 24.71
C HIS A 337 11.59 -29.95 23.75
N ILE A 338 12.69 -29.19 23.65
CA ILE A 338 12.84 -28.05 22.74
C ILE A 338 12.98 -28.54 21.29
N THR A 339 13.76 -29.59 21.03
CA THR A 339 13.88 -30.18 19.68
C THR A 339 12.58 -30.82 19.21
N TRP A 340 11.85 -31.53 20.07
CA TRP A 340 10.53 -32.09 19.75
C TRP A 340 9.49 -31.01 19.39
N LYS A 341 9.42 -29.90 20.15
CA LYS A 341 8.51 -28.78 19.83
C LYS A 341 8.88 -28.04 18.55
N LYS A 342 10.19 -27.84 18.30
CA LYS A 342 10.70 -27.20 17.08
C LYS A 342 10.38 -28.03 15.84
N ASN A 343 10.52 -29.36 15.92
CA ASN A 343 10.13 -30.28 14.85
C ASN A 343 8.62 -30.22 14.58
N LYS A 344 7.77 -30.28 15.61
CA LYS A 344 6.30 -30.23 15.44
C LYS A 344 5.80 -28.96 14.76
N ALA A 345 6.34 -27.79 15.11
CA ALA A 345 5.96 -26.51 14.51
C ALA A 345 6.40 -26.40 13.04
N ASN A 346 7.62 -26.83 12.73
CA ASN A 346 8.11 -26.89 11.35
C ASN A 346 7.31 -27.90 10.52
N THR A 347 6.96 -29.07 11.09
CA THR A 347 6.09 -30.05 10.46
C THR A 347 4.70 -29.47 10.18
N ARG A 348 4.12 -28.69 11.09
CA ARG A 348 2.80 -28.07 10.86
C ARG A 348 2.83 -27.03 9.74
N LEU A 349 3.86 -26.19 9.65
CA LEU A 349 4.01 -25.24 8.54
C LEU A 349 4.24 -25.97 7.21
N LYS A 350 5.03 -27.05 7.24
CA LYS A 350 5.23 -27.94 6.09
C LYS A 350 3.93 -28.61 5.61
N GLN A 351 3.10 -29.09 6.54
CA GLN A 351 1.77 -29.64 6.23
C GLN A 351 0.84 -28.60 5.58
N LEU A 352 1.06 -27.32 5.84
CA LEU A 352 0.33 -26.21 5.21
C LEU A 352 0.96 -25.80 3.87
N GLY A 353 2.07 -26.42 3.47
CA GLY A 353 2.72 -26.22 2.17
C GLY A 353 3.81 -25.16 2.15
N TYR A 354 4.27 -24.67 3.30
CA TYR A 354 5.28 -23.61 3.37
C TYR A 354 6.59 -24.04 4.02
N LYS A 355 7.70 -23.68 3.38
CA LYS A 355 9.03 -23.78 3.95
C LYS A 355 9.22 -22.66 4.98
N GLN A 356 9.87 -22.97 6.10
CA GLN A 356 10.19 -21.98 7.12
C GLN A 356 11.35 -21.09 6.62
N GLU A 357 11.08 -19.82 6.33
CA GLU A 357 12.08 -18.84 5.87
C GLU A 357 12.38 -17.73 6.91
N LEU A 358 11.44 -17.46 7.83
CA LEU A 358 11.61 -16.47 8.90
C LEU A 358 12.03 -17.14 10.23
N SER A 359 12.85 -16.51 11.07
CA SER A 359 13.23 -17.09 12.36
C SER A 359 12.14 -17.03 13.43
N ARG A 360 11.89 -18.16 14.12
CA ARG A 360 10.92 -18.27 15.23
C ARG A 360 11.46 -17.73 16.55
N ASN A 361 11.63 -16.42 16.63
CA ASN A 361 12.16 -15.76 17.82
C ASN A 361 11.09 -15.13 18.72
N LEU A 362 9.86 -14.94 18.24
CA LEU A 362 8.81 -14.23 18.97
C LEU A 362 8.14 -15.12 20.04
N SER A 363 8.05 -14.56 21.25
CA SER A 363 7.32 -15.14 22.38
C SER A 363 5.82 -14.81 22.31
N LEU A 364 5.00 -15.45 23.15
CA LEU A 364 3.58 -15.07 23.29
C LEU A 364 3.43 -13.59 23.66
N LEU A 365 4.27 -13.11 24.59
CA LEU A 365 4.25 -11.71 25.02
C LEU A 365 4.62 -10.78 23.86
N SER A 366 5.62 -11.12 23.05
CA SER A 366 5.99 -10.35 21.86
C SER A 366 4.85 -10.30 20.83
N ASN A 367 4.21 -11.44 20.56
CA ASN A 367 3.10 -11.50 19.58
C ASN A 367 1.89 -10.67 20.06
N PHE A 368 1.51 -10.80 21.33
CA PHE A 368 0.50 -9.94 21.96
C PHE A 368 0.88 -8.45 21.87
N ALA A 369 2.15 -8.12 22.16
CA ALA A 369 2.63 -6.76 22.23
C ALA A 369 2.49 -6.01 20.90
N PHE A 370 2.69 -6.67 19.75
CA PHE A 370 2.48 -6.04 18.44
C PHE A 370 1.01 -5.68 18.20
N SER A 371 0.08 -6.64 18.36
CA SER A 371 -1.35 -6.37 18.20
C SER A 371 -1.87 -5.34 19.19
N PHE A 372 -1.45 -5.42 20.46
CA PHE A 372 -1.82 -4.45 21.48
C PHE A 372 -1.26 -3.04 21.17
N SER A 373 -0.04 -2.96 20.62
CA SER A 373 0.56 -1.68 20.23
C SER A 373 -0.08 -1.07 19.00
N ILE A 374 -0.68 -1.86 18.09
CA ILE A 374 -1.44 -1.34 16.94
C ILE A 374 -2.83 -0.89 17.37
N ILE A 375 -3.51 -1.64 18.26
CA ILE A 375 -4.80 -1.21 18.82
C ILE A 375 -4.62 0.12 19.58
N SER A 376 -3.50 0.28 20.30
CA SER A 376 -3.10 1.46 21.07
C SER A 376 -4.26 2.37 21.46
N VAL A 377 -4.84 2.09 22.63
CA VAL A 377 -5.95 2.86 23.20
C VAL A 377 -5.65 4.37 23.21
N LEU A 378 -4.43 4.77 23.58
CA LEU A 378 -4.01 6.17 23.57
C LEU A 378 -4.12 6.79 22.19
N THR A 379 -3.71 6.04 21.15
CA THR A 379 -3.75 6.51 19.77
C THR A 379 -5.18 6.67 19.29
N GLY A 380 -5.98 5.60 19.30
CA GLY A 380 -7.32 5.65 18.71
C GLY A 380 -8.27 6.58 19.46
N VAL A 381 -8.24 6.58 20.80
CA VAL A 381 -9.07 7.50 21.59
C VAL A 381 -8.63 8.94 21.37
N THR A 382 -7.33 9.25 21.37
CA THR A 382 -6.87 10.65 21.24
C THR A 382 -7.09 11.22 19.85
N THR A 383 -6.93 10.41 18.81
CA THR A 383 -7.07 10.88 17.42
C THR A 383 -8.52 11.09 17.02
N LEU A 384 -9.45 10.32 17.58
CA LEU A 384 -10.88 10.39 17.24
C LEU A 384 -11.77 10.89 18.39
N TYR A 385 -11.20 11.43 19.47
CA TYR A 385 -12.00 11.92 20.61
C TYR A 385 -12.99 13.00 20.19
N ASN A 386 -12.58 13.91 19.29
CA ASN A 386 -13.45 14.94 18.74
C ASN A 386 -14.71 14.35 18.10
N THR A 387 -14.56 13.24 17.36
CA THR A 387 -15.69 12.54 16.73
C THR A 387 -16.65 12.00 17.79
N GLY A 388 -16.13 11.36 18.84
CA GLY A 388 -16.97 10.83 19.92
C GLY A 388 -17.65 11.92 20.76
N LEU A 389 -16.97 13.05 21.01
CA LEU A 389 -17.55 14.22 21.68
C LEU A 389 -18.66 14.86 20.85
N LYS A 390 -18.38 15.07 19.55
CA LYS A 390 -19.31 15.68 18.60
C LYS A 390 -20.56 14.82 18.43
N TYR A 391 -20.39 13.50 18.25
CA TYR A 391 -21.50 12.56 18.04
C TYR A 391 -21.86 11.79 19.31
N GLY A 392 -22.72 12.40 20.13
CA GLY A 392 -23.36 11.77 21.27
C GLY A 392 -22.61 11.95 22.60
N GLY A 393 -21.41 12.52 22.59
CA GLY A 393 -20.73 12.98 23.80
C GLY A 393 -20.37 11.85 24.78
N PRO A 394 -20.42 12.11 26.09
CA PRO A 394 -20.06 11.15 27.13
C PRO A 394 -20.77 9.79 27.02
N VAL A 395 -22.08 9.78 26.76
CA VAL A 395 -22.85 8.53 26.59
C VAL A 395 -22.29 7.68 25.45
N SER A 396 -22.00 8.30 24.30
CA SER A 396 -21.46 7.60 23.14
C SER A 396 -20.04 7.09 23.38
N LEU A 397 -19.19 7.91 24.00
CA LEU A 397 -17.83 7.53 24.36
C LEU A 397 -17.79 6.34 25.33
N VAL A 398 -18.60 6.37 26.40
CA VAL A 398 -18.57 5.36 27.48
C VAL A 398 -19.24 4.06 27.06
N TYR A 399 -20.47 4.12 26.53
CA TYR A 399 -21.23 2.92 26.19
C TYR A 399 -20.91 2.42 24.79
N GLY A 400 -20.64 3.32 23.84
CA GLY A 400 -20.26 2.95 22.49
C GLY A 400 -18.97 2.14 22.45
N TRP A 401 -18.01 2.47 23.32
CA TRP A 401 -16.78 1.69 23.50
C TRP A 401 -17.05 0.25 23.89
N LEU A 402 -17.91 0.02 24.89
CA LEU A 402 -18.24 -1.32 25.35
C LEU A 402 -19.04 -2.10 24.31
N ILE A 403 -19.96 -1.45 23.60
CA ILE A 403 -20.78 -2.08 22.55
C ILE A 403 -19.88 -2.51 21.39
N ALA A 404 -19.10 -1.59 20.82
CA ALA A 404 -18.20 -1.88 19.71
C ALA A 404 -17.12 -2.90 20.10
N GLY A 405 -16.58 -2.79 21.32
CA GLY A 405 -15.65 -3.75 21.89
C GLY A 405 -16.24 -5.16 22.02
N SER A 406 -17.47 -5.28 22.54
CA SER A 406 -18.14 -6.57 22.71
C SER A 406 -18.35 -7.29 21.37
N PHE A 407 -18.78 -6.56 20.33
CA PHE A 407 -18.92 -7.14 19.01
C PHE A 407 -17.56 -7.47 18.37
N THR A 408 -16.54 -6.66 18.61
CA THR A 408 -15.17 -6.93 18.14
C THR A 408 -14.58 -8.18 18.80
N ILE A 409 -14.92 -8.51 20.05
CA ILE A 409 -14.54 -9.79 20.67
C ILE A 409 -15.09 -10.97 19.85
N PHE A 410 -16.33 -10.92 19.35
CA PHE A 410 -16.87 -12.00 18.52
C PHE A 410 -16.09 -12.17 17.22
N VAL A 411 -15.71 -11.06 16.57
CA VAL A 411 -14.86 -11.07 15.37
C VAL A 411 -13.49 -11.69 15.68
N GLY A 412 -12.86 -11.24 16.77
CA GLY A 412 -11.57 -11.74 17.23
C GLY A 412 -11.59 -13.23 17.60
N LEU A 413 -12.65 -13.72 18.26
CA LEU A 413 -12.84 -15.13 18.58
C LEU A 413 -12.95 -16.00 17.30
N SER A 414 -13.72 -15.53 16.32
CA SER A 414 -13.84 -16.23 15.03
C SER A 414 -12.50 -16.30 14.30
N MET A 415 -11.75 -15.19 14.27
CA MET A 415 -10.42 -15.14 13.68
C MET A 415 -9.41 -16.01 14.43
N ALA A 416 -9.48 -16.04 15.76
CA ALA A 416 -8.62 -16.85 16.59
C ALA A 416 -8.82 -18.36 16.33
N GLU A 417 -10.07 -18.82 16.12
CA GLU A 417 -10.38 -20.21 15.74
C GLU A 417 -9.77 -20.58 14.38
N ILE A 418 -9.87 -19.68 13.39
CA ILE A 418 -9.30 -19.90 12.06
C ILE A 418 -7.76 -19.87 12.12
N CYS A 419 -7.17 -18.89 12.82
CA CYS A 419 -5.73 -18.75 13.02
C CYS A 419 -5.12 -19.98 13.72
N SER A 420 -5.84 -20.54 14.70
CA SER A 420 -5.47 -21.77 15.41
C SER A 420 -5.30 -22.96 14.46
N SER A 421 -6.16 -23.03 13.46
CA SER A 421 -6.18 -24.10 12.47
C SER A 421 -5.11 -23.88 11.38
N TYR A 422 -4.90 -22.63 10.98
CA TYR A 422 -4.03 -22.22 9.87
C TYR A 422 -3.04 -21.08 10.25
N PRO A 423 -2.07 -21.31 11.15
CA PRO A 423 -1.13 -20.28 11.61
C PRO A 423 -0.02 -20.03 10.58
N THR A 424 -0.30 -19.16 9.59
CA THR A 424 0.62 -18.76 8.52
C THR A 424 0.68 -17.24 8.43
N SER A 425 1.80 -16.67 7.97
CA SER A 425 1.95 -15.21 7.86
C SER A 425 1.06 -14.61 6.77
N GLY A 426 0.62 -15.43 5.81
CA GLY A 426 -0.41 -15.05 4.85
C GLY A 426 -1.78 -14.78 5.50
N GLY A 427 -2.00 -15.26 6.72
CA GLY A 427 -3.16 -14.91 7.55
C GLY A 427 -4.49 -14.98 6.79
N LEU A 428 -5.18 -13.86 6.75
CA LEU A 428 -6.54 -13.69 6.23
C LEU A 428 -6.75 -14.18 4.80
N TYR A 429 -5.83 -13.86 3.87
CA TYR A 429 -5.99 -14.26 2.46
C TYR A 429 -5.73 -15.76 2.26
N TYR A 430 -4.84 -16.34 3.06
CA TYR A 430 -4.58 -17.77 3.06
C TYR A 430 -5.77 -18.54 3.65
N TRP A 431 -6.35 -18.03 4.75
CA TRP A 431 -7.56 -18.58 5.35
C TRP A 431 -8.72 -18.59 4.36
N SER A 432 -8.92 -17.46 3.66
CA SER A 432 -9.97 -17.34 2.64
C SER A 432 -9.79 -18.37 1.52
N ALA A 433 -8.55 -18.59 1.07
CA ALA A 433 -8.25 -19.60 0.07
C ALA A 433 -8.61 -21.02 0.55
N LYS A 434 -8.20 -21.40 1.77
CA LYS A 434 -8.47 -22.74 2.31
C LYS A 434 -9.95 -22.99 2.61
N LEU A 435 -10.70 -21.96 2.97
CA LEU A 435 -12.11 -22.07 3.33
C LEU A 435 -13.07 -21.96 2.13
N ALA A 436 -12.67 -21.31 1.03
CA ALA A 436 -13.52 -21.14 -0.16
C ALA A 436 -13.62 -22.39 -1.06
N GLY A 437 -12.79 -23.40 -0.82
CA GLY A 437 -12.70 -24.61 -1.65
C GLY A 437 -11.98 -24.36 -3.00
N PRO A 438 -11.66 -25.43 -3.75
CA PRO A 438 -10.71 -25.36 -4.88
C PRO A 438 -11.09 -24.38 -5.99
N ARG A 439 -12.40 -24.23 -6.27
CA ARG A 439 -12.90 -23.38 -7.36
C ARG A 439 -12.83 -21.89 -7.04
N TRP A 440 -13.11 -21.49 -5.80
CA TRP A 440 -13.19 -20.09 -5.37
C TRP A 440 -11.95 -19.62 -4.60
N ALA A 441 -11.05 -20.52 -4.24
CA ALA A 441 -9.85 -20.22 -3.47
C ALA A 441 -9.02 -19.05 -4.04
N PRO A 442 -8.69 -19.01 -5.35
CA PRO A 442 -7.90 -17.91 -5.91
C PRO A 442 -8.60 -16.55 -5.81
N PHE A 443 -9.91 -16.49 -6.10
CA PHE A 443 -10.68 -15.25 -6.05
C PHE A 443 -10.86 -14.74 -4.62
N ALA A 444 -11.26 -15.63 -3.70
CA ALA A 444 -11.44 -15.29 -2.29
C ALA A 444 -10.13 -14.79 -1.67
N SER A 445 -9.01 -15.44 -2.00
CA SER A 445 -7.68 -15.03 -1.59
C SER A 445 -7.29 -13.66 -2.15
N TRP A 446 -7.53 -13.42 -3.44
CA TRP A 446 -7.26 -12.15 -4.11
C TRP A 446 -8.02 -10.98 -3.47
N LEU A 447 -9.33 -11.15 -3.29
CA LEU A 447 -10.20 -10.13 -2.71
C LEU A 447 -9.79 -9.81 -1.27
N THR A 448 -9.64 -10.84 -0.42
CA THR A 448 -9.21 -10.65 0.98
C THR A 448 -7.83 -10.02 1.06
N GLY A 449 -6.89 -10.43 0.20
CA GLY A 449 -5.52 -9.93 0.21
C GLY A 449 -5.41 -8.43 -0.10
N TRP A 450 -6.12 -7.96 -1.13
CA TRP A 450 -6.10 -6.54 -1.51
C TRP A 450 -6.83 -5.64 -0.51
N PHE A 451 -7.98 -6.06 0.01
CA PHE A 451 -8.66 -5.33 1.07
C PHE A 451 -7.80 -5.23 2.34
N ASN A 452 -7.11 -6.33 2.69
CA ASN A 452 -6.22 -6.34 3.83
C ASN A 452 -5.02 -5.40 3.65
N ILE A 453 -4.27 -5.53 2.54
CA ILE A 453 -3.03 -4.76 2.35
C ILE A 453 -3.29 -3.25 2.22
N VAL A 454 -4.35 -2.86 1.51
CA VAL A 454 -4.72 -1.44 1.36
C VAL A 454 -5.25 -0.87 2.67
N GLY A 455 -6.07 -1.65 3.41
CA GLY A 455 -6.51 -1.26 4.76
C GLY A 455 -5.32 -1.06 5.71
N GLN A 456 -4.35 -1.97 5.67
CA GLN A 456 -3.11 -1.88 6.45
C GLN A 456 -2.27 -0.62 6.12
N TRP A 457 -2.08 -0.30 4.84
CA TRP A 457 -1.42 0.96 4.45
C TRP A 457 -2.21 2.19 4.87
N ALA A 458 -3.54 2.15 4.79
CA ALA A 458 -4.40 3.24 5.27
C ALA A 458 -4.31 3.44 6.79
N VAL A 459 -4.18 2.36 7.58
CA VAL A 459 -3.93 2.46 9.04
C VAL A 459 -2.63 3.19 9.31
N THR A 460 -1.51 2.77 8.68
CA THR A 460 -0.22 3.43 8.86
C THR A 460 -0.29 4.90 8.46
N THR A 461 -0.93 5.21 7.34
CA THR A 461 -1.15 6.58 6.87
C THR A 461 -1.87 7.41 7.93
N SER A 462 -3.01 6.90 8.44
CA SER A 462 -3.85 7.57 9.42
C SER A 462 -3.12 7.84 10.74
N VAL A 463 -2.44 6.82 11.28
CA VAL A 463 -1.72 6.89 12.55
C VAL A 463 -0.57 7.88 12.48
N ASP A 464 0.30 7.76 11.47
CA ASP A 464 1.49 8.59 11.37
C ASP A 464 1.15 10.04 10.99
N PHE A 465 0.06 10.25 10.24
CA PHE A 465 -0.44 11.60 9.96
C PHE A 465 -1.06 12.25 11.22
N SER A 466 -1.81 11.47 11.99
CA SER A 466 -2.36 11.94 13.27
C SER A 466 -1.26 12.30 14.26
N LEU A 467 -0.14 11.56 14.27
CA LEU A 467 1.05 11.94 15.05
C LEU A 467 1.63 13.27 14.57
N ALA A 468 1.75 13.47 13.27
CA ALA A 468 2.23 14.74 12.72
C ALA A 468 1.33 15.92 13.11
N GLN A 469 0.00 15.73 13.10
CA GLN A 469 -0.96 16.72 13.59
C GLN A 469 -0.81 16.98 15.09
N LEU A 470 -0.67 15.93 15.90
CA LEU A 470 -0.48 16.08 17.35
C LEU A 470 0.84 16.81 17.67
N ILE A 471 1.92 16.51 16.96
CA ILE A 471 3.20 17.25 17.09
C ILE A 471 2.99 18.72 16.76
N ASN A 472 2.23 19.04 15.70
CA ASN A 472 1.91 20.43 15.35
C ASN A 472 1.14 21.15 16.47
N VAL A 473 0.16 20.48 17.09
CA VAL A 473 -0.60 21.01 18.24
C VAL A 473 0.29 21.18 19.48
N ILE A 474 1.21 20.24 19.74
CA ILE A 474 2.19 20.37 20.82
C ILE A 474 3.07 21.60 20.61
N VAL A 475 3.53 21.85 19.38
CA VAL A 475 4.33 23.05 19.04
C VAL A 475 3.51 24.33 19.23
N LEU A 476 2.25 24.34 18.78
CA LEU A 476 1.33 25.46 18.99
C LEU A 476 1.17 25.80 20.47
N LEU A 477 0.86 24.81 21.31
CA LEU A 477 0.70 25.02 22.75
C LEU A 477 2.02 25.40 23.45
N SER A 478 3.14 24.86 22.99
CA SER A 478 4.47 25.15 23.57
C SER A 478 4.96 26.55 23.25
N SER A 479 4.50 27.15 22.15
CA SER A 479 4.92 28.47 21.69
C SER A 479 4.01 29.62 22.13
N GLY A 480 2.92 29.33 22.83
CA GLY A 480 2.00 30.34 23.36
C GLY A 480 0.52 29.97 23.28
N GLY A 481 0.18 28.91 22.53
CA GLY A 481 -1.21 28.58 22.21
C GLY A 481 -1.80 29.56 21.18
N ARG A 482 -2.97 29.23 20.63
CA ARG A 482 -3.57 30.06 19.58
C ARG A 482 -3.91 31.49 20.04
N ASN A 483 -4.27 31.68 21.31
CA ASN A 483 -4.56 33.00 21.88
C ASN A 483 -3.32 33.77 22.35
N GLY A 484 -2.13 33.13 22.34
CA GLY A 484 -0.87 33.73 22.78
C GLY A 484 0.17 33.84 21.66
N ASP A 485 -0.27 34.09 20.42
CA ASP A 485 0.57 34.17 19.21
C ASP A 485 1.43 32.91 18.95
N GLY A 486 0.95 31.74 19.38
CA GLY A 486 1.61 30.46 19.18
C GLY A 486 1.78 30.10 17.70
N VAL A 487 2.92 29.51 17.37
CA VAL A 487 3.30 29.12 16.01
C VAL A 487 2.68 27.76 15.68
N SER A 488 1.94 27.69 14.57
CA SER A 488 1.43 26.45 14.00
C SER A 488 1.97 26.26 12.59
N GLY A 489 2.41 25.04 12.28
CA GLY A 489 2.80 24.65 10.93
C GLY A 489 1.59 24.52 10.02
N ASP A 490 1.78 24.89 8.76
CA ASP A 490 0.75 24.70 7.73
C ASP A 490 0.64 23.22 7.31
N LYS A 491 -0.28 22.93 6.38
CA LYS A 491 -0.50 21.58 5.86
C LYS A 491 0.75 20.95 5.21
N TYR A 492 1.67 21.74 4.68
CA TYR A 492 2.91 21.24 4.08
C TYR A 492 3.92 20.83 5.16
N VAL A 493 4.01 21.58 6.25
CA VAL A 493 4.81 21.22 7.43
C VAL A 493 4.32 19.90 8.02
N VAL A 494 3.00 19.72 8.18
CA VAL A 494 2.42 18.46 8.69
C VAL A 494 2.78 17.27 7.79
N ILE A 495 2.69 17.43 6.46
CA ILE A 495 3.12 16.39 5.51
C ILE A 495 4.63 16.12 5.58
N GLY A 496 5.45 17.15 5.77
CA GLY A 496 6.89 17.00 5.98
C GLY A 496 7.21 16.18 7.25
N ILE A 497 6.55 16.48 8.36
CA ILE A 497 6.67 15.73 9.63
C ILE A 497 6.22 14.28 9.44
N HIS A 498 5.09 14.06 8.76
CA HIS A 498 4.58 12.73 8.43
C HIS A 498 5.59 11.91 7.61
N GLY A 499 6.18 12.51 6.57
CA GLY A 499 7.24 11.86 5.78
C GLY A 499 8.48 11.52 6.61
N GLY A 500 8.88 12.40 7.54
CA GLY A 500 9.97 12.15 8.48
C GLY A 500 9.69 10.98 9.42
N ILE A 501 8.47 10.90 9.97
CA ILE A 501 8.02 9.78 10.82
C ILE A 501 8.06 8.47 10.04
N LEU A 502 7.48 8.43 8.83
CA LEU A 502 7.48 7.22 7.99
C LEU A 502 8.90 6.78 7.62
N PHE A 503 9.79 7.72 7.34
CA PHE A 503 11.20 7.43 7.07
C PHE A 503 11.88 6.78 8.29
N LEU A 504 11.66 7.33 9.50
CA LEU A 504 12.15 6.73 10.74
C LEU A 504 11.55 5.33 10.98
N HIS A 505 10.25 5.16 10.76
CA HIS A 505 9.60 3.86 10.86
C HIS A 505 10.20 2.84 9.87
N ALA A 506 10.48 3.25 8.62
CA ALA A 506 11.11 2.39 7.62
C ALA A 506 12.54 1.97 8.01
N LEU A 507 13.32 2.88 8.59
CA LEU A 507 14.65 2.59 9.12
C LEU A 507 14.58 1.59 10.28
N ILE A 508 13.73 1.84 11.27
CA ILE A 508 13.56 0.95 12.43
C ILE A 508 13.09 -0.42 11.98
N ASN A 509 12.11 -0.49 11.07
CA ASN A 509 11.57 -1.74 10.53
C ASN A 509 12.53 -2.49 9.60
N SER A 510 13.65 -1.89 9.21
CA SER A 510 14.73 -2.55 8.47
C SER A 510 15.74 -3.26 9.40
N LEU A 511 15.64 -3.05 10.72
CA LEU A 511 16.49 -3.71 11.72
C LEU A 511 16.11 -5.18 11.92
N PRO A 512 17.04 -6.02 12.42
CA PRO A 512 16.75 -7.42 12.75
C PRO A 512 15.58 -7.59 13.72
N ILE A 513 14.86 -8.72 13.62
CA ILE A 513 13.64 -9.01 14.38
C ILE A 513 13.81 -8.97 15.91
N SER A 514 15.03 -9.18 16.43
CA SER A 514 15.33 -9.08 17.86
C SER A 514 15.10 -7.66 18.40
N TYR A 515 15.54 -6.64 17.65
CA TYR A 515 15.32 -5.24 18.00
C TYR A 515 13.84 -4.88 17.88
N LEU A 516 13.18 -5.32 16.81
CA LEU A 516 11.74 -5.10 16.64
C LEU A 516 10.91 -5.73 17.76
N SER A 517 11.27 -6.93 18.21
CA SER A 517 10.61 -7.55 19.36
C SER A 517 10.85 -6.77 20.66
N LEU A 518 12.03 -6.16 20.85
CA LEU A 518 12.31 -5.31 22.01
C LEU A 518 11.45 -4.03 21.95
N PHE A 519 11.46 -3.34 20.81
CA PHE A 519 10.63 -2.15 20.60
C PHE A 519 9.14 -2.45 20.75
N GLY A 520 8.65 -3.58 20.25
CA GLY A 520 7.25 -3.99 20.43
C GLY A 520 6.89 -4.21 21.90
N GLN A 521 7.76 -4.82 22.70
CA GLN A 521 7.52 -4.98 24.15
C GLN A 521 7.57 -3.65 24.90
N LEU A 522 8.52 -2.77 24.56
CA LEU A 522 8.60 -1.42 25.10
C LEU A 522 7.36 -0.59 24.72
N ALA A 523 6.89 -0.71 23.48
CA ALA A 523 5.67 -0.10 22.98
C ALA A 523 4.45 -0.52 23.78
N ALA A 524 4.27 -1.83 24.00
CA ALA A 524 3.16 -2.34 24.79
C ALA A 524 3.24 -1.88 26.26
N ALA A 525 4.44 -1.91 26.86
CA ALA A 525 4.65 -1.41 28.22
C ALA A 525 4.35 0.10 28.32
N TRP A 526 4.82 0.90 27.37
CA TRP A 526 4.55 2.34 27.30
C TRP A 526 3.07 2.63 27.15
N ASN A 527 2.35 1.89 26.30
CA ASN A 527 0.91 2.02 26.16
C ASN A 527 0.18 1.70 27.46
N ILE A 528 0.52 0.61 28.14
CA ILE A 528 -0.10 0.24 29.42
C ILE A 528 0.18 1.32 30.47
N VAL A 529 1.46 1.64 30.72
CA VAL A 529 1.86 2.61 31.75
C VAL A 529 1.30 3.99 31.43
N GLY A 530 1.40 4.44 30.18
CA GLY A 530 0.90 5.73 29.72
C GLY A 530 -0.60 5.86 29.92
N VAL A 531 -1.40 4.83 29.58
CA VAL A 531 -2.84 4.86 29.86
C VAL A 531 -3.10 4.98 31.35
N PHE A 532 -2.49 4.13 32.19
CA PHE A 532 -2.75 4.17 33.63
C PHE A 532 -2.36 5.50 34.26
N VAL A 533 -1.22 6.06 33.86
CA VAL A 533 -0.76 7.38 34.33
C VAL A 533 -1.75 8.46 33.92
N LEU A 534 -2.11 8.55 32.63
CA LEU A 534 -3.01 9.61 32.16
C LEU A 534 -4.45 9.45 32.68
N MET A 535 -4.93 8.22 32.82
CA MET A 535 -6.25 7.90 33.39
C MET A 535 -6.42 8.44 34.81
N ILE A 536 -5.35 8.42 35.62
CA ILE A 536 -5.38 8.89 37.01
C ILE A 536 -4.99 10.36 37.09
N LEU A 537 -3.90 10.74 36.44
CA LEU A 537 -3.28 12.06 36.54
C LEU A 537 -4.21 13.18 36.07
N ILE A 538 -4.89 13.00 34.93
CA ILE A 538 -5.71 14.06 34.34
C ILE A 538 -6.89 14.43 35.26
N PRO A 539 -7.74 13.48 35.73
CA PRO A 539 -8.74 13.79 36.75
C PRO A 539 -8.16 14.37 38.04
N CYS A 540 -7.01 13.86 38.50
CA CYS A 540 -6.39 14.31 39.75
C CYS A 540 -5.96 15.77 39.69
N VAL A 541 -5.45 16.23 38.54
CA VAL A 541 -4.98 17.61 38.34
C VAL A 541 -6.14 18.57 38.04
N ALA A 542 -7.17 18.10 37.34
CA ALA A 542 -8.35 18.91 37.02
C ALA A 542 -9.00 19.51 38.28
N THR A 543 -9.09 20.84 38.34
CA THR A 543 -9.72 21.60 39.44
C THR A 543 -11.24 21.49 39.42
N GLU A 544 -11.81 21.40 38.22
CA GLU A 544 -13.22 21.19 37.97
C GLU A 544 -13.42 19.83 37.30
N ARG A 545 -14.44 19.10 37.73
CA ARG A 545 -14.75 17.76 37.21
C ARG A 545 -16.21 17.67 36.82
N ALA A 546 -16.48 16.97 35.74
CA ALA A 546 -17.83 16.63 35.36
C ALA A 546 -18.51 15.77 36.45
N SER A 547 -19.80 15.97 36.65
CA SER A 547 -20.57 15.12 37.55
C SER A 547 -20.69 13.69 36.97
N ALA A 548 -20.78 12.66 37.82
CA ALA A 548 -21.04 11.30 37.35
C ALA A 548 -22.35 11.22 36.53
N LYS A 549 -23.36 12.03 36.89
CA LYS A 549 -24.58 12.17 36.10
C LYS A 549 -24.28 12.66 34.68
N PHE A 550 -23.44 13.68 34.51
CA PHE A 550 -23.03 14.13 33.18
C PHE A 550 -22.31 13.02 32.41
N VAL A 551 -21.29 12.39 33.00
CA VAL A 551 -20.48 11.36 32.33
C VAL A 551 -21.33 10.17 31.83
N PHE A 552 -22.29 9.70 32.64
CA PHE A 552 -23.08 8.51 32.29
C PHE A 552 -24.42 8.81 31.60
N THR A 553 -24.90 10.05 31.59
CA THR A 553 -26.26 10.35 31.05
C THR A 553 -26.32 11.50 30.05
N HIS A 554 -25.27 12.33 29.93
CA HIS A 554 -25.27 13.43 28.98
C HIS A 554 -25.04 12.93 27.56
N PHE A 555 -26.05 13.13 26.72
CA PHE A 555 -26.01 12.80 25.29
C PHE A 555 -25.95 14.09 24.48
N ASN A 556 -24.82 14.33 23.82
CA ASN A 556 -24.63 15.53 23.01
C ASN A 556 -25.37 15.39 21.68
N THR A 557 -26.49 16.12 21.52
CA THR A 557 -27.26 16.16 20.28
C THR A 557 -26.80 17.27 19.34
N ASP A 558 -26.18 18.31 19.89
CA ASP A 558 -25.71 19.47 19.13
C ASP A 558 -24.29 19.21 18.61
N ASN A 559 -24.20 18.71 17.37
CA ASN A 559 -22.94 18.35 16.73
C ASN A 559 -22.36 19.46 15.86
N GLY A 560 -23.11 20.53 15.57
CA GLY A 560 -22.70 21.56 14.61
C GLY A 560 -22.66 21.12 13.15
N GLU A 561 -23.06 19.87 12.83
CA GLU A 561 -22.95 19.25 11.50
C GLU A 561 -24.33 18.96 10.87
N GLY A 562 -25.42 19.48 11.45
CA GLY A 562 -26.78 19.31 10.91
C GLY A 562 -27.38 17.89 11.06
N VAL A 563 -26.73 16.99 11.81
CA VAL A 563 -27.24 15.64 12.07
C VAL A 563 -28.21 15.67 13.25
N ASN A 564 -29.52 15.52 13.02
CA ASN A 564 -30.53 15.71 14.07
C ASN A 564 -31.07 14.41 14.70
N ASN A 565 -30.91 13.25 14.03
CA ASN A 565 -31.48 12.00 14.52
C ASN A 565 -30.62 11.39 15.64
N LYS A 566 -31.18 11.26 16.85
CA LYS A 566 -30.46 10.76 18.04
C LYS A 566 -29.84 9.37 17.86
N VAL A 567 -30.55 8.44 17.23
CA VAL A 567 -30.02 7.09 16.98
C VAL A 567 -28.84 7.18 16.03
N TYR A 568 -28.96 7.99 14.99
CA TYR A 568 -27.89 8.16 14.03
C TYR A 568 -26.65 8.82 14.63
N ILE A 569 -26.80 9.87 15.45
CA ILE A 569 -25.71 10.50 16.21
C ILE A 569 -25.02 9.45 17.10
N PHE A 570 -25.77 8.65 17.85
CA PHE A 570 -25.18 7.63 18.72
C PHE A 570 -24.34 6.62 17.93
N VAL A 571 -24.86 6.18 16.79
CA VAL A 571 -24.20 5.19 15.94
C VAL A 571 -22.96 5.77 15.25
N LEU A 572 -22.95 7.07 14.89
CA LEU A 572 -21.74 7.76 14.40
C LEU A 572 -20.65 7.87 15.48
N GLY A 573 -21.01 7.99 16.75
CA GLY A 573 -20.00 7.99 17.82
C GLY A 573 -19.32 6.62 18.04
N LEU A 574 -19.93 5.52 17.58
CA LEU A 574 -19.30 4.19 17.60
C LEU A 574 -18.05 4.11 16.71
N LEU A 575 -17.92 5.00 15.72
CA LEU A 575 -16.81 5.01 14.76
C LEU A 575 -15.45 5.18 15.47
N MET A 576 -15.39 6.01 16.52
CA MET A 576 -14.17 6.19 17.33
C MET A 576 -13.72 4.86 17.94
N SER A 577 -14.64 4.16 18.60
CA SER A 577 -14.36 2.88 19.24
C SER A 577 -13.97 1.82 18.22
N GLN A 578 -14.68 1.78 17.09
CA GLN A 578 -14.46 0.80 16.04
C GLN A 578 -13.11 0.98 15.35
N TYR A 579 -12.71 2.22 15.07
CA TYR A 579 -11.38 2.53 14.54
C TYR A 579 -10.29 2.09 15.52
N THR A 580 -10.46 2.40 16.81
CA THR A 580 -9.45 2.09 17.84
C THR A 580 -9.22 0.60 17.99
N ILE A 581 -10.28 -0.21 18.08
CA ILE A 581 -10.18 -1.65 18.35
C ILE A 581 -9.96 -2.44 17.03
N THR A 582 -9.01 -2.00 16.21
CA THR A 582 -8.62 -2.61 14.92
C THR A 582 -7.15 -3.08 14.97
N GLY A 583 -6.73 -3.95 14.05
CA GLY A 583 -5.31 -4.30 13.88
C GLY A 583 -4.82 -5.47 14.73
N TYR A 584 -5.74 -6.19 15.37
CA TYR A 584 -5.45 -7.42 16.11
C TYR A 584 -5.03 -8.60 15.21
N ASP A 585 -5.18 -8.47 13.90
CA ASP A 585 -4.70 -9.42 12.90
C ASP A 585 -3.18 -9.41 12.72
N ALA A 586 -2.48 -8.39 13.22
CA ALA A 586 -1.01 -8.37 13.27
C ALA A 586 -0.45 -9.64 13.94
N SER A 587 -1.11 -10.13 15.00
CA SER A 587 -0.79 -11.41 15.64
C SER A 587 -0.80 -12.59 14.67
N ALA A 588 -1.69 -12.58 13.66
CA ALA A 588 -1.77 -13.60 12.63
C ALA A 588 -0.62 -13.47 11.61
N HIS A 589 -0.31 -12.25 11.18
CA HIS A 589 0.78 -11.99 10.24
C HIS A 589 2.17 -12.35 10.79
N MET A 590 2.34 -12.28 12.11
CA MET A 590 3.59 -12.65 12.78
C MET A 590 3.67 -14.13 13.19
N THR A 591 2.75 -14.98 12.74
CA THR A 591 2.71 -16.40 13.16
C THR A 591 3.90 -17.24 12.68
N GLU A 592 4.49 -16.97 11.51
CA GLU A 592 5.70 -17.70 11.05
C GLU A 592 6.92 -17.41 11.93
N GLU A 593 6.99 -16.23 12.55
CA GLU A 593 8.05 -15.81 13.50
C GLU A 593 7.72 -16.18 14.96
N THR A 594 6.51 -16.69 15.23
CA THR A 594 6.01 -16.98 16.57
C THR A 594 6.26 -18.43 16.98
N LYS A 595 6.71 -18.63 18.23
CA LYS A 595 6.83 -19.96 18.85
C LYS A 595 5.44 -20.52 19.17
N ASN A 596 5.17 -21.79 18.84
CA ASN A 596 3.85 -22.44 19.01
C ASN A 596 2.70 -21.61 18.42
N ALA A 597 2.82 -21.25 17.14
CA ALA A 597 1.95 -20.27 16.50
C ALA A 597 0.45 -20.65 16.48
N ASP A 598 0.14 -21.95 16.43
CA ASP A 598 -1.21 -22.52 16.52
C ASP A 598 -1.94 -22.24 17.85
N THR A 599 -1.19 -21.95 18.90
CA THR A 599 -1.75 -21.64 20.23
C THR A 599 -1.49 -20.20 20.65
N ASN A 600 -0.32 -19.65 20.33
CA ASN A 600 0.07 -18.31 20.73
C ASN A 600 -0.48 -17.22 19.82
N GLY A 601 -0.67 -17.47 18.51
CA GLY A 601 -1.35 -16.54 17.61
C GLY A 601 -2.79 -16.23 18.07
N PRO A 602 -3.65 -17.25 18.26
CA PRO A 602 -5.02 -17.08 18.77
C PRO A 602 -5.08 -16.34 20.12
N LYS A 603 -4.18 -16.67 21.06
CA LYS A 603 -4.09 -15.99 22.35
C LYS A 603 -3.72 -14.51 22.19
N GLY A 604 -2.80 -14.18 21.28
CA GLY A 604 -2.42 -12.79 20.96
C GLY A 604 -3.62 -11.97 20.45
N ILE A 605 -4.39 -12.53 19.52
CA ILE A 605 -5.61 -11.89 18.98
C ILE A 605 -6.61 -11.59 20.11
N ILE A 606 -6.99 -12.61 20.89
CA ILE A 606 -8.05 -12.45 21.91
C ILE A 606 -7.60 -11.53 23.05
N SER A 607 -6.39 -11.72 23.57
CA SER A 607 -5.90 -10.94 24.72
C SER A 607 -5.68 -9.47 24.38
N SER A 608 -5.21 -9.14 23.17
CA SER A 608 -5.05 -7.76 22.73
C SER A 608 -6.38 -7.01 22.69
N ILE A 609 -7.45 -7.64 22.20
CA ILE A 609 -8.80 -7.04 22.18
C ILE A 609 -9.33 -6.85 23.60
N VAL A 610 -9.35 -7.91 24.42
CA VAL A 610 -9.96 -7.88 25.76
C VAL A 610 -9.26 -6.87 26.68
N ILE A 611 -7.92 -6.88 26.70
CA ILE A 611 -7.15 -5.95 27.54
C ILE A 611 -7.38 -4.51 27.07
N SER A 612 -7.41 -4.27 25.75
CA SER A 612 -7.65 -2.93 25.21
C SER A 612 -9.05 -2.40 25.57
N ILE A 613 -10.08 -3.24 25.56
CA ILE A 613 -11.44 -2.83 25.96
C ILE A 613 -11.46 -2.37 27.42
N ILE A 614 -10.85 -3.13 28.33
CA ILE A 614 -10.82 -2.82 29.77
C ILE A 614 -10.02 -1.53 30.01
N VAL A 615 -8.80 -1.46 29.49
CA VAL A 615 -7.89 -0.34 29.68
C VAL A 615 -8.44 0.93 29.02
N GLY A 616 -9.02 0.81 27.83
CA GLY A 616 -9.62 1.93 27.11
C GLY A 616 -10.90 2.46 27.74
N TRP A 617 -11.73 1.59 28.34
CA TRP A 617 -12.89 2.06 29.07
C TRP A 617 -12.48 2.90 30.29
N GLY A 618 -11.45 2.47 31.03
CA GLY A 618 -10.87 3.24 32.12
C GLY A 618 -10.31 4.59 31.66
N TYR A 619 -9.54 4.60 30.56
CA TYR A 619 -8.99 5.83 29.99
C TYR A 619 -10.07 6.83 29.56
N ILE A 620 -11.10 6.36 28.84
CA ILE A 620 -12.23 7.17 28.41
C ILE A 620 -12.94 7.77 29.61
N LEU A 621 -13.22 6.98 30.67
CA LEU A 621 -13.81 7.51 31.89
C LEU A 621 -12.94 8.61 32.50
N GLY A 622 -11.64 8.35 32.67
CA GLY A 622 -10.69 9.34 33.21
C GLY A 622 -10.74 10.67 32.45
N ILE A 623 -10.61 10.65 31.13
CA ILE A 623 -10.67 11.89 30.33
C ILE A 623 -12.05 12.53 30.39
N THR A 624 -13.12 11.74 30.30
CA THR A 624 -14.49 12.27 30.24
C THR A 624 -14.90 12.96 31.55
N PHE A 625 -14.32 12.57 32.70
CA PHE A 625 -14.49 13.32 33.96
C PHE A 625 -13.83 14.70 33.95
N ALA A 626 -12.88 14.96 33.04
CA ALA A 626 -12.27 16.28 32.82
C ALA A 626 -12.96 17.10 31.70
N VAL A 627 -14.02 16.57 31.08
CA VAL A 627 -14.80 17.30 30.06
C VAL A 627 -15.83 18.20 30.72
N ILE A 628 -15.57 19.50 30.72
CA ILE A 628 -16.44 20.52 31.33
C ILE A 628 -17.33 21.26 30.33
N ASN A 629 -16.85 21.53 29.10
CA ASN A 629 -17.56 22.31 28.10
C ASN A 629 -17.27 21.77 26.69
N ILE A 630 -18.19 20.97 26.15
CA ILE A 630 -18.01 20.33 24.83
C ILE A 630 -17.88 21.36 23.70
N PRO A 631 -18.76 22.38 23.58
CA PRO A 631 -18.61 23.41 22.54
C PRO A 631 -17.24 24.07 22.53
N TYR A 632 -16.73 24.50 23.70
CA TYR A 632 -15.42 25.16 23.79
C TYR A 632 -14.26 24.22 23.42
N LEU A 633 -14.34 22.94 23.78
CA LEU A 633 -13.30 21.96 23.45
C LEU A 633 -13.20 21.67 21.94
N LEU A 634 -14.32 21.80 21.22
CA LEU A 634 -14.40 21.58 19.77
C LEU A 634 -14.20 22.86 18.96
N ASP A 635 -14.09 24.02 19.62
CA ASP A 635 -13.91 25.33 18.97
C ASP A 635 -12.46 25.50 18.47
N GLU A 636 -12.31 25.83 17.19
CA GLU A 636 -10.99 26.05 16.54
C GLU A 636 -10.28 27.32 17.05
N THR A 637 -10.97 28.18 17.79
CA THR A 637 -10.41 29.40 18.40
C THR A 637 -9.78 29.15 19.78
N ASN A 638 -9.95 27.97 20.37
CA ASN A 638 -9.30 27.64 21.65
C ASN A 638 -7.77 27.51 21.54
N ASP A 639 -7.08 27.41 22.68
CA ASP A 639 -5.61 27.42 22.74
C ASP A 639 -4.99 26.27 21.92
N ALA A 640 -5.64 25.10 21.87
CA ALA A 640 -5.22 23.93 21.11
C ALA A 640 -5.76 23.85 19.66
N GLY A 641 -6.47 24.88 19.17
CA GLY A 641 -7.01 24.92 17.81
C GLY A 641 -8.08 23.86 17.52
N GLY A 642 -8.95 23.57 18.49
CA GLY A 642 -10.04 22.60 18.36
C GLY A 642 -9.64 21.14 18.62
N TYR A 643 -8.39 20.86 19.00
CA TYR A 643 -7.95 19.50 19.36
C TYR A 643 -8.35 19.17 20.81
N ALA A 644 -9.52 18.54 21.00
CA ALA A 644 -10.18 18.48 22.31
C ALA A 644 -9.33 17.84 23.42
N ILE A 645 -8.63 16.73 23.16
CA ILE A 645 -7.77 16.11 24.19
C ILE A 645 -6.62 17.04 24.60
N ALA A 646 -6.03 17.74 23.63
CA ALA A 646 -4.93 18.66 23.89
C ALA A 646 -5.40 19.83 24.75
N GLU A 647 -6.59 20.37 24.44
CA GLU A 647 -7.22 21.42 25.24
C GLU A 647 -7.56 20.94 26.66
N ILE A 648 -8.15 19.75 26.82
CA ILE A 648 -8.45 19.17 28.15
C ILE A 648 -7.18 19.07 28.99
N PHE A 649 -6.10 18.54 28.41
CA PHE A 649 -4.84 18.34 29.14
C PHE A 649 -4.19 19.68 29.48
N TYR A 650 -4.19 20.62 28.53
CA TYR A 650 -3.62 21.94 28.72
C TYR A 650 -4.38 22.74 29.80
N LEU A 651 -5.72 22.78 29.75
CA LEU A 651 -6.56 23.47 30.72
C LEU A 651 -6.48 22.88 32.12
N ALA A 652 -6.46 21.55 32.25
CA ALA A 652 -6.39 20.90 33.57
C ALA A 652 -5.17 21.41 34.36
N PHE A 653 -4.01 21.51 33.71
CA PHE A 653 -2.79 22.03 34.33
C PHE A 653 -2.78 23.55 34.43
N LYS A 654 -3.24 24.28 33.40
CA LYS A 654 -3.29 25.75 33.39
C LYS A 654 -4.19 26.28 34.51
N SER A 655 -5.35 25.66 34.74
CA SER A 655 -6.26 26.03 35.82
C SER A 655 -5.67 25.75 37.22
N ARG A 656 -5.00 24.60 37.39
CA ARG A 656 -4.46 24.18 38.70
C ARG A 656 -3.19 24.91 39.10
N TYR A 657 -2.28 25.13 38.15
CA TYR A 657 -0.90 25.55 38.41
C TYR A 657 -0.53 26.88 37.71
N GLY A 658 -1.45 27.49 36.96
CA GLY A 658 -1.20 28.70 36.17
C GLY A 658 -0.37 28.46 34.90
N SER A 659 0.05 27.22 34.61
CA SER A 659 0.84 26.85 33.44
C SER A 659 0.36 25.53 32.84
N GLY A 660 0.21 25.50 31.50
CA GLY A 660 -0.22 24.31 30.76
C GLY A 660 0.89 23.30 30.44
N VAL A 661 2.14 23.54 30.88
CA VAL A 661 3.31 22.71 30.55
C VAL A 661 3.12 21.23 30.91
N GLY A 662 2.50 20.94 32.06
CA GLY A 662 2.22 19.55 32.44
C GLY A 662 1.25 18.85 31.49
N GLY A 663 0.28 19.58 30.94
CA GLY A 663 -0.61 19.09 29.88
C GLY A 663 0.15 18.76 28.60
N ILE A 664 1.10 19.62 28.22
CA ILE A 664 1.98 19.40 27.05
C ILE A 664 2.85 18.15 27.24
N ILE A 665 3.40 17.93 28.43
CA ILE A 665 4.17 16.71 28.75
C ILE A 665 3.28 15.46 28.62
N CYS A 666 2.04 15.52 29.11
CA CYS A 666 1.05 14.45 28.95
C CYS A 666 0.75 14.15 27.47
N LEU A 667 0.68 15.18 26.61
CA LEU A 667 0.53 15.00 25.16
C LEU A 667 1.79 14.37 24.54
N GLY A 668 2.98 14.67 25.05
CA GLY A 668 4.21 13.99 24.66
C GLY A 668 4.16 12.48 24.95
N VAL A 669 3.60 12.07 26.09
CA VAL A 669 3.38 10.64 26.41
C VAL A 669 2.48 9.97 25.39
N VAL A 670 1.41 10.65 24.97
CA VAL A 670 0.52 10.18 23.91
C VAL A 670 1.25 10.12 22.57
N GLY A 671 2.00 11.15 22.19
CA GLY A 671 2.77 11.20 20.94
C GLY A 671 3.75 10.03 20.80
N VAL A 672 4.45 9.67 21.88
CA VAL A 672 5.33 8.48 21.90
C VAL A 672 4.53 7.18 21.72
N ALA A 673 3.32 7.09 22.30
CA ALA A 673 2.46 5.93 22.11
C ALA A 673 1.98 5.78 20.65
N ILE A 674 1.62 6.90 20.00
CA ILE A 674 1.24 6.91 18.58
C ILE A 674 2.42 6.54 17.68
N PHE A 675 3.63 7.02 17.99
CA PHE A 675 4.84 6.62 17.26
C PHE A 675 5.07 5.10 17.31
N PHE A 676 4.95 4.51 18.50
CA PHE A 676 5.06 3.06 18.66
C PHE A 676 3.95 2.27 17.96
N CYS A 677 2.74 2.84 17.89
CA CYS A 677 1.64 2.29 17.10
C CYS A 677 2.02 2.25 15.61
N GLY A 678 2.44 3.39 15.05
CA GLY A 678 2.85 3.49 13.63
C GLY A 678 4.00 2.54 13.26
N MET A 679 5.03 2.45 14.11
CA MET A 679 6.12 1.50 13.96
C MET A 679 5.63 0.04 13.88
N SER A 680 4.69 -0.33 14.76
CA SER A 680 4.10 -1.67 14.82
C SER A 680 3.22 -1.95 13.60
N SER A 681 2.48 -0.94 13.12
CA SER A 681 1.71 -1.04 11.87
C SER A 681 2.62 -1.30 10.68
N VAL A 682 3.73 -0.57 10.52
CA VAL A 682 4.72 -0.83 9.45
C VAL A 682 5.33 -2.23 9.58
N THR A 683 5.51 -2.71 10.81
CA THR A 683 5.95 -4.10 11.06
C THR A 683 4.95 -5.08 10.45
N SER A 684 3.67 -5.00 10.82
CA SER A 684 2.62 -5.88 10.28
C SER A 684 2.50 -5.80 8.75
N ASN A 685 2.42 -4.58 8.22
CA ASN A 685 2.19 -4.30 6.80
C ASN A 685 3.25 -4.96 5.91
N SER A 686 4.51 -4.84 6.31
CA SER A 686 5.63 -5.41 5.55
C SER A 686 5.62 -6.94 5.50
N ARG A 687 5.10 -7.63 6.54
CA ARG A 687 4.97 -9.10 6.55
C ARG A 687 3.80 -9.54 5.67
N MET A 688 2.68 -8.81 5.71
CA MET A 688 1.55 -9.05 4.81
C MET A 688 1.95 -8.82 3.34
N ALA A 689 2.61 -7.70 3.04
CA ALA A 689 3.10 -7.39 1.70
C ALA A 689 4.14 -8.42 1.20
N TYR A 690 5.03 -8.87 2.07
CA TYR A 690 5.95 -9.96 1.80
C TYR A 690 5.22 -11.25 1.41
N ALA A 691 4.30 -11.72 2.26
CA ALA A 691 3.58 -12.97 2.05
C ALA A 691 2.72 -12.93 0.77
N PHE A 692 1.99 -11.83 0.56
CA PHE A 692 1.15 -11.66 -0.61
C PHE A 692 1.98 -11.57 -1.92
N SER A 693 3.18 -10.99 -1.86
CA SER A 693 4.13 -10.99 -2.97
C SER A 693 4.74 -12.36 -3.23
N ARG A 694 5.06 -13.12 -2.16
CA ARG A 694 5.61 -14.48 -2.26
C ARG A 694 4.69 -15.40 -3.05
N ASP A 695 3.38 -15.27 -2.83
CA ASP A 695 2.35 -16.02 -3.57
C ASP A 695 2.02 -15.40 -4.95
N GLY A 696 2.81 -14.44 -5.42
CA GLY A 696 2.72 -13.84 -6.75
C GLY A 696 1.62 -12.78 -6.93
N ALA A 697 0.88 -12.42 -5.87
CA ALA A 697 -0.34 -11.61 -6.00
C ALA A 697 -0.09 -10.11 -6.30
N MET A 698 1.12 -9.62 -6.07
CA MET A 698 1.48 -8.21 -6.29
C MET A 698 2.26 -7.97 -7.60
N PRO A 699 2.11 -6.81 -8.25
CA PRO A 699 2.97 -6.42 -9.36
C PRO A 699 4.42 -6.33 -8.88
N PHE A 700 5.39 -6.78 -9.69
CA PHE A 700 6.79 -6.90 -9.29
C PHE A 700 6.99 -7.76 -8.02
N SER A 701 6.13 -8.77 -7.82
CA SER A 701 6.21 -9.75 -6.72
C SER A 701 7.64 -10.25 -6.47
N SER A 702 8.41 -10.48 -7.53
CA SER A 702 9.81 -10.93 -7.49
C SER A 702 10.77 -9.99 -6.74
N PHE A 703 10.43 -8.71 -6.64
CA PHE A 703 11.22 -7.70 -5.93
C PHE A 703 10.78 -7.57 -4.47
N TRP A 704 9.46 -7.56 -4.21
CA TRP A 704 8.90 -7.32 -2.87
C TRP A 704 9.06 -8.50 -1.92
N HIS A 705 9.05 -9.74 -2.42
CA HIS A 705 9.25 -10.93 -1.58
C HIS A 705 10.73 -11.22 -1.25
N LYS A 706 11.69 -10.40 -1.68
CA LYS A 706 13.10 -10.63 -1.33
C LYS A 706 13.36 -10.30 0.13
N VAL A 707 13.98 -11.24 0.83
CA VAL A 707 14.42 -11.08 2.22
C VAL A 707 15.92 -10.78 2.25
N ASN A 708 16.35 -9.88 3.14
CA ASN A 708 17.76 -9.56 3.32
C ASN A 708 18.50 -10.62 4.17
N LYS A 709 19.82 -10.45 4.38
CA LYS A 709 20.65 -11.36 5.19
C LYS A 709 20.21 -11.50 6.65
N HIS A 710 19.41 -10.56 7.15
CA HIS A 710 18.89 -10.54 8.53
C HIS A 710 17.46 -11.10 8.62
N GLU A 711 16.98 -11.78 7.56
CA GLU A 711 15.63 -12.34 7.48
C GLU A 711 14.51 -11.28 7.54
N VAL A 712 14.79 -10.05 7.10
CA VAL A 712 13.82 -8.93 7.07
C VAL A 712 13.44 -8.58 5.62
N PRO A 713 12.13 -8.45 5.29
CA PRO A 713 11.68 -8.06 3.96
C PRO A 713 11.77 -6.54 3.75
N ALA A 714 13.00 -6.00 3.68
CA ALA A 714 13.24 -4.56 3.63
C ALA A 714 12.52 -3.86 2.45
N ASN A 715 12.45 -4.49 1.27
CA ASN A 715 11.76 -3.91 0.12
C ASN A 715 10.26 -3.68 0.40
N ALA A 716 9.62 -4.60 1.13
CA ALA A 716 8.21 -4.48 1.52
C ALA A 716 7.99 -3.41 2.60
N VAL A 717 8.99 -3.17 3.47
CA VAL A 717 8.98 -2.07 4.45
C VAL A 717 8.96 -0.72 3.75
N TRP A 718 9.91 -0.49 2.83
CA TRP A 718 10.00 0.77 2.09
C TRP A 718 8.80 0.98 1.16
N LEU A 719 8.26 -0.08 0.55
CA LEU A 719 7.00 0.00 -0.19
C LEU A 719 5.85 0.49 0.70
N SER A 720 5.72 -0.09 1.90
CA SER A 720 4.64 0.27 2.82
C SER A 720 4.75 1.73 3.28
N ALA A 721 5.97 2.21 3.55
CA ALA A 721 6.22 3.61 3.88
C ALA A 721 5.91 4.55 2.71
N LEU A 722 6.35 4.21 1.50
CA LEU A 722 6.12 5.01 0.30
C LEU A 722 4.62 5.12 -0.03
N VAL A 723 3.90 3.99 -0.02
CA VAL A 723 2.46 3.99 -0.30
C VAL A 723 1.69 4.78 0.76
N SER A 724 2.06 4.63 2.03
CA SER A 724 1.44 5.40 3.11
C SER A 724 1.66 6.91 2.94
N PHE A 725 2.88 7.32 2.57
CA PHE A 725 3.18 8.72 2.27
C PHE A 725 2.33 9.24 1.10
N CYS A 726 2.23 8.48 0.01
CA CYS A 726 1.42 8.84 -1.16
C CYS A 726 -0.07 8.96 -0.79
N MET A 727 -0.58 8.08 0.07
CA MET A 727 -1.96 8.15 0.56
C MET A 727 -2.21 9.42 1.37
N ALA A 728 -1.25 9.87 2.19
CA ALA A 728 -1.36 11.12 2.95
C ALA A 728 -1.38 12.37 2.07
N LEU A 729 -0.78 12.35 0.88
CA LEU A 729 -0.78 13.51 -0.05
C LEU A 729 -2.20 13.96 -0.44
N THR A 730 -3.20 13.09 -0.33
CA THR A 730 -4.62 13.45 -0.53
C THR A 730 -5.09 14.55 0.42
N SER A 731 -4.50 14.63 1.63
CA SER A 731 -4.80 15.68 2.61
C SER A 731 -4.42 17.09 2.14
N LEU A 732 -3.47 17.23 1.20
CA LEU A 732 -3.10 18.53 0.63
C LEU A 732 -4.23 19.14 -0.22
N GLY A 733 -5.04 18.27 -0.84
CA GLY A 733 -6.21 18.64 -1.63
C GLY A 733 -7.47 18.79 -0.78
N SER A 734 -7.78 17.81 0.08
CA SER A 734 -8.96 17.86 0.95
C SER A 734 -8.78 17.01 2.20
N LEU A 735 -9.02 17.60 3.38
CA LEU A 735 -9.03 16.87 4.64
C LEU A 735 -10.18 15.86 4.72
N VAL A 736 -11.29 16.12 4.03
CA VAL A 736 -12.43 15.19 3.96
C VAL A 736 -12.11 13.97 3.10
N ALA A 737 -11.34 14.16 2.02
CA ALA A 737 -10.79 13.05 1.26
C ALA A 737 -9.80 12.21 2.09
N PHE A 738 -8.99 12.85 2.94
CA PHE A 738 -8.13 12.14 3.88
C PHE A 738 -8.92 11.36 4.95
N ASN A 739 -9.98 11.93 5.51
CA ASN A 739 -10.85 11.22 6.47
C ASN A 739 -11.52 9.99 5.85
N ALA A 740 -11.75 9.98 4.53
CA ALA A 740 -12.16 8.77 3.84
C ALA A 740 -11.07 7.69 3.85
N MET A 741 -9.78 8.06 3.79
CA MET A 741 -8.67 7.12 3.97
C MET A 741 -8.64 6.51 5.37
N VAL A 742 -8.91 7.30 6.41
CA VAL A 742 -9.09 6.80 7.79
C VAL A 742 -10.21 5.75 7.85
N SER A 743 -11.30 5.99 7.12
CA SER A 743 -12.42 5.05 7.05
C SER A 743 -12.08 3.78 6.25
N ILE A 744 -11.28 3.89 5.18
CA ILE A 744 -10.72 2.73 4.46
C ILE A 744 -9.83 1.89 5.37
N ALA A 745 -9.06 2.52 6.26
CA ALA A 745 -8.21 1.84 7.23
C ALA A 745 -9.02 0.84 8.07
N THR A 746 -10.20 1.24 8.54
CA THR A 746 -11.10 0.37 9.29
C THR A 746 -11.87 -0.58 8.38
N ILE A 747 -12.61 -0.07 7.39
CA ILE A 747 -13.48 -0.92 6.55
C ILE A 747 -12.68 -1.96 5.78
N GLY A 748 -11.53 -1.59 5.23
CA GLY A 748 -10.71 -2.47 4.41
C GLY A 748 -10.24 -3.70 5.19
N LEU A 749 -9.74 -3.46 6.41
CA LEU A 749 -9.36 -4.53 7.33
C LEU A 749 -10.55 -5.39 7.73
N TYR A 750 -11.66 -4.78 8.13
CA TYR A 750 -12.82 -5.55 8.58
C TYR A 750 -13.47 -6.38 7.48
N ILE A 751 -13.54 -5.89 6.23
CA ILE A 751 -13.97 -6.71 5.09
C ILE A 751 -13.03 -7.91 4.93
N ALA A 752 -11.72 -7.70 5.04
CA ALA A 752 -10.75 -8.79 5.00
C ALA A 752 -10.92 -9.77 6.17
N TYR A 753 -11.35 -9.32 7.35
CA TYR A 753 -11.66 -10.16 8.51
C TYR A 753 -12.94 -10.98 8.29
N ALA A 754 -13.98 -10.36 7.75
CA ALA A 754 -15.29 -10.99 7.57
C ALA A 754 -15.28 -12.06 6.48
N LEU A 755 -14.52 -11.89 5.40
CA LEU A 755 -14.47 -12.86 4.29
C LEU A 755 -14.12 -14.29 4.75
N PRO A 756 -13.01 -14.58 5.43
CA PRO A 756 -12.71 -15.92 5.92
C PRO A 756 -13.72 -16.40 6.98
N ILE A 757 -14.27 -15.51 7.82
CA ILE A 757 -15.31 -15.89 8.79
C ILE A 757 -16.58 -16.33 8.07
N PHE A 758 -17.01 -15.58 7.06
CA PHE A 758 -18.17 -15.88 6.22
C PHE A 758 -17.99 -17.22 5.50
N LEU A 759 -16.82 -17.47 4.91
CA LEU A 759 -16.48 -18.74 4.27
C LEU A 759 -16.47 -19.91 5.26
N ARG A 760 -16.01 -19.68 6.49
CA ARG A 760 -16.03 -20.67 7.59
C ARG A 760 -17.45 -21.05 8.00
N VAL A 761 -18.40 -20.10 8.07
CA VAL A 761 -19.79 -20.40 8.47
C VAL A 761 -20.68 -20.89 7.33
N THR A 762 -20.28 -20.67 6.08
CA THR A 762 -21.02 -21.08 4.87
C THR A 762 -20.40 -22.32 4.22
N LEU A 763 -19.37 -22.14 3.39
CA LEU A 763 -18.77 -23.16 2.53
C LEU A 763 -18.00 -24.22 3.32
N ALA A 764 -17.18 -23.80 4.28
CA ALA A 764 -16.34 -24.70 5.06
C ALA A 764 -17.00 -25.22 6.36
N ARG A 765 -18.31 -24.99 6.55
CA ARG A 765 -19.03 -25.34 7.79
C ARG A 765 -18.85 -26.82 8.20
N LYS A 766 -18.79 -27.73 7.22
CA LYS A 766 -18.66 -29.19 7.45
C LYS A 766 -17.24 -29.72 7.25
N SER A 767 -16.39 -28.99 6.53
CA SER A 767 -15.04 -29.43 6.15
C SER A 767 -13.93 -28.78 7.00
N PHE A 768 -14.27 -27.78 7.82
CA PHE A 768 -13.32 -27.12 8.70
C PHE A 768 -12.75 -28.07 9.76
N VAL A 769 -11.42 -28.15 9.81
CA VAL A 769 -10.70 -28.95 10.79
C VAL A 769 -10.18 -28.04 11.90
N ALA A 770 -10.67 -28.23 13.12
CA ALA A 770 -10.34 -27.40 14.25
C ALA A 770 -8.87 -27.56 14.70
N GLY A 771 -8.22 -26.44 15.00
CA GLY A 771 -6.95 -26.38 15.70
C GLY A 771 -7.08 -26.50 17.23
N PRO A 772 -6.00 -26.26 18.00
CA PRO A 772 -5.98 -26.37 19.46
C PRO A 772 -7.00 -25.46 20.18
N PHE A 773 -7.23 -24.26 19.65
CA PHE A 773 -8.33 -23.39 20.06
C PHE A 773 -9.52 -23.57 19.11
N ASN A 774 -10.70 -23.81 19.68
CA ASN A 774 -11.94 -24.13 18.97
C ASN A 774 -13.16 -23.58 19.75
N LEU A 775 -14.15 -23.01 19.05
CA LEU A 775 -15.40 -22.52 19.64
C LEU A 775 -16.49 -23.59 19.70
N GLY A 776 -16.23 -24.77 19.11
CA GLY A 776 -17.14 -25.89 19.11
C GLY A 776 -18.47 -25.54 18.45
N ARG A 777 -19.59 -25.81 19.13
CA ARG A 777 -20.94 -25.58 18.60
C ARG A 777 -21.26 -24.09 18.42
N TYR A 778 -20.63 -23.21 19.20
CA TYR A 778 -20.88 -21.77 19.14
C TYR A 778 -20.17 -21.06 17.99
N GLY A 779 -19.22 -21.71 17.32
CA GLY A 779 -18.43 -21.06 16.25
C GLY A 779 -19.28 -20.60 15.05
N VAL A 780 -20.40 -21.27 14.73
CA VAL A 780 -21.31 -20.80 13.68
C VAL A 780 -22.08 -19.56 14.11
N LEU A 781 -22.57 -19.54 15.36
CA LEU A 781 -23.31 -18.40 15.90
C LEU A 781 -22.43 -17.16 16.01
N ILE A 782 -21.25 -17.31 16.62
CA ILE A 782 -20.26 -16.24 16.79
C ILE A 782 -19.80 -15.73 15.42
N GLY A 783 -19.60 -16.63 14.44
CA GLY A 783 -19.22 -16.23 13.09
C GLY A 783 -20.29 -15.39 12.37
N TRP A 784 -21.58 -15.73 12.49
CA TRP A 784 -22.65 -14.89 11.92
C TRP A 784 -22.78 -13.53 12.61
N ILE A 785 -22.67 -13.48 13.94
CA ILE A 785 -22.64 -12.21 14.68
C ILE A 785 -21.48 -11.34 14.19
N SER A 786 -20.32 -11.94 13.97
CA SER A 786 -19.13 -11.25 13.46
C SER A 786 -19.36 -10.65 12.07
N VAL A 787 -19.90 -11.44 11.13
CA VAL A 787 -20.18 -10.98 9.76
C VAL A 787 -21.23 -9.87 9.74
N LEU A 788 -22.30 -10.00 10.54
CA LEU A 788 -23.33 -8.96 10.65
C LEU A 788 -22.79 -7.67 11.27
N TRP A 789 -21.93 -7.78 12.29
CA TRP A 789 -21.25 -6.61 12.85
C TRP A 789 -20.38 -5.91 11.82
N VAL A 790 -19.55 -6.66 11.08
CA VAL A 790 -18.72 -6.10 10.01
C VAL A 790 -19.56 -5.42 8.93
N ALA A 791 -20.65 -6.05 8.50
CA ALA A 791 -21.58 -5.46 7.55
C ALA A 791 -22.18 -4.15 8.09
N THR A 792 -22.55 -4.14 9.38
CA THR A 792 -23.08 -2.95 10.05
C THR A 792 -22.04 -1.83 10.01
N ILE A 793 -20.84 -2.02 10.56
CA ILE A 793 -19.82 -0.95 10.59
C ILE A 793 -19.42 -0.47 9.18
N THR A 794 -19.41 -1.36 8.18
CA THR A 794 -19.12 -0.99 6.78
C THR A 794 -20.14 0.02 6.26
N VAL A 795 -21.43 -0.20 6.56
CA VAL A 795 -22.48 0.77 6.25
C VAL A 795 -22.29 2.03 7.07
N LEU A 796 -22.03 1.95 8.37
CA LEU A 796 -21.94 3.13 9.23
C LEU A 796 -20.83 4.11 8.82
N PHE A 797 -19.63 3.60 8.52
CA PHE A 797 -18.52 4.41 8.01
C PHE A 797 -18.80 4.99 6.61
N SER A 798 -19.80 4.47 5.90
CA SER A 798 -20.22 4.93 4.57
C SER A 798 -21.35 5.97 4.61
N LEU A 799 -21.98 6.21 5.77
CA LEU A 799 -23.09 7.14 5.88
C LEU A 799 -22.63 8.61 6.00
N PRO A 800 -23.47 9.61 5.62
CA PRO A 800 -23.10 11.03 5.69
C PRO A 800 -22.92 11.54 7.11
N VAL A 801 -21.75 12.10 7.42
CA VAL A 801 -21.45 12.62 8.77
C VAL A 801 -21.88 14.08 8.97
N ALA A 802 -22.16 14.81 7.89
CA ALA A 802 -22.53 16.22 7.93
C ALA A 802 -23.62 16.58 6.90
N TYR A 803 -24.42 17.60 7.22
CA TYR A 803 -25.48 18.17 6.40
C TYR A 803 -25.41 19.70 6.40
N PRO A 804 -25.62 20.38 5.25
CA PRO A 804 -25.96 19.80 3.94
C PRO A 804 -24.77 19.07 3.27
N ILE A 805 -25.09 18.10 2.41
CA ILE A 805 -24.08 17.33 1.65
C ILE A 805 -23.60 18.20 0.48
N THR A 806 -22.33 18.59 0.54
CA THR A 806 -21.61 19.38 -0.48
C THR A 806 -20.34 18.64 -0.88
N ILE A 807 -19.60 19.14 -1.88
CA ILE A 807 -18.32 18.53 -2.27
C ILE A 807 -17.28 18.57 -1.13
N GLU A 808 -17.42 19.51 -0.19
CA GLU A 808 -16.56 19.69 0.95
C GLU A 808 -17.00 18.87 2.17
N THR A 809 -18.28 18.47 2.26
CA THR A 809 -18.84 17.72 3.40
C THR A 809 -19.21 16.27 3.07
N LEU A 810 -19.14 15.88 1.79
CA LEU A 810 -19.43 14.52 1.33
C LEU A 810 -18.48 13.52 1.98
N ASN A 811 -19.04 12.47 2.60
CA ASN A 811 -18.25 11.32 3.03
C ASN A 811 -17.78 10.53 1.79
N TYR A 812 -16.50 10.64 1.42
CA TYR A 812 -15.90 9.95 0.27
C TYR A 812 -15.62 8.46 0.50
N THR A 813 -15.88 7.93 1.69
CA THR A 813 -15.65 6.52 2.05
C THR A 813 -16.31 5.52 1.09
N PRO A 814 -17.61 5.66 0.70
CA PRO A 814 -18.25 4.72 -0.23
C PRO A 814 -17.57 4.73 -1.60
N VAL A 815 -17.11 5.89 -2.07
CA VAL A 815 -16.41 6.05 -3.34
C VAL A 815 -15.07 5.34 -3.29
N ALA A 816 -14.32 5.51 -2.21
CA ALA A 816 -13.00 4.92 -2.09
C ALA A 816 -13.04 3.39 -1.88
N VAL A 817 -13.94 2.90 -1.02
CA VAL A 817 -14.15 1.46 -0.80
C VAL A 817 -14.76 0.78 -2.02
N GLY A 818 -15.77 1.40 -2.64
CA GLY A 818 -16.36 0.93 -3.89
C GLY A 818 -15.36 0.93 -5.05
N GLY A 819 -14.51 1.96 -5.13
CA GLY A 819 -13.40 2.04 -6.07
C GLY A 819 -12.39 0.92 -5.87
N LEU A 820 -11.98 0.63 -4.63
CA LEU A 820 -11.11 -0.51 -4.32
C LEU A 820 -11.75 -1.84 -4.72
N LEU A 821 -13.03 -2.04 -4.41
CA LEU A 821 -13.77 -3.24 -4.83
C LEU A 821 -13.80 -3.38 -6.35
N LEU A 822 -14.13 -2.30 -7.05
CA LEU A 822 -14.20 -2.27 -8.50
C LEU A 822 -12.83 -2.54 -9.14
N ILE A 823 -11.77 -1.91 -8.66
CA ILE A 823 -10.40 -2.13 -9.14
C ILE A 823 -9.98 -3.59 -8.91
N THR A 824 -10.22 -4.13 -7.71
CA THR A 824 -9.81 -5.51 -7.37
C THR A 824 -10.57 -6.55 -8.17
N VAL A 825 -11.88 -6.35 -8.38
CA VAL A 825 -12.73 -7.23 -9.19
C VAL A 825 -12.44 -7.10 -10.69
N LEU A 826 -12.25 -5.88 -11.22
CA LEU A 826 -11.86 -5.69 -12.61
C LEU A 826 -10.48 -6.27 -12.89
N ALA A 827 -9.50 -6.04 -12.01
CA ALA A 827 -8.18 -6.66 -12.12
C ALA A 827 -8.28 -8.19 -12.12
N TRP A 828 -9.21 -8.77 -11.34
CA TRP A 828 -9.50 -10.20 -11.35
C TRP A 828 -10.03 -10.69 -12.69
N ILE A 829 -11.10 -10.06 -13.19
CA ILE A 829 -11.80 -10.47 -14.42
C ILE A 829 -10.91 -10.29 -15.64
N LEU A 830 -10.20 -9.15 -15.74
CA LEU A 830 -9.42 -8.79 -16.92
C LEU A 830 -8.09 -9.55 -17.00
N ARG A 831 -7.44 -9.84 -15.85
CA ARG A 831 -6.07 -10.37 -15.87
C ARG A 831 -5.82 -11.47 -14.82
N ALA A 832 -6.11 -11.21 -13.54
CA ALA A 832 -5.61 -12.07 -12.45
C ALA A 832 -6.17 -13.49 -12.48
N ARG A 833 -7.41 -13.71 -12.95
CA ARG A 833 -7.98 -15.07 -13.07
C ARG A 833 -7.17 -16.03 -13.96
N HIS A 834 -6.38 -15.49 -14.89
CA HIS A 834 -5.61 -16.29 -15.85
C HIS A 834 -4.29 -16.80 -15.26
N TRP A 835 -3.68 -16.06 -14.34
CA TRP A 835 -2.34 -16.37 -13.81
C TRP A 835 -2.30 -16.62 -12.30
N PHE A 836 -3.16 -16.00 -11.49
CA PHE A 836 -3.15 -16.16 -10.04
C PHE A 836 -3.87 -17.45 -9.65
N LYS A 837 -3.16 -18.35 -8.97
CA LYS A 837 -3.68 -19.66 -8.54
C LYS A 837 -4.00 -19.73 -7.04
N GLY A 838 -3.91 -18.60 -6.33
CA GLY A 838 -4.00 -18.57 -4.87
C GLY A 838 -2.66 -18.89 -4.21
N PRO A 839 -2.66 -19.14 -2.89
CA PRO A 839 -1.43 -19.39 -2.14
C PRO A 839 -0.71 -20.65 -2.65
N THR A 840 0.55 -20.50 -3.08
CA THR A 840 1.34 -21.58 -3.69
C THR A 840 2.21 -22.28 -2.66
N THR A 841 2.31 -23.61 -2.76
CA THR A 841 3.17 -24.39 -1.87
C THR A 841 4.64 -24.26 -2.31
N ASN A 842 5.52 -23.87 -1.39
CA ASN A 842 6.96 -23.67 -1.67
C ASN A 842 7.80 -24.91 -1.29
N ILE A 843 7.17 -26.07 -1.22
CA ILE A 843 7.78 -27.35 -0.83
C ILE A 843 7.59 -28.32 -1.99
N ASN A 844 8.69 -28.93 -2.46
CA ASN A 844 8.63 -29.99 -3.46
C ASN A 844 8.02 -31.26 -2.82
N GLU A 845 7.33 -32.11 -3.59
CA GLU A 845 6.71 -33.36 -3.08
C GLU A 845 7.70 -34.25 -2.31
N ASN A 846 8.99 -34.20 -2.64
CA ASN A 846 10.06 -34.93 -1.96
C ASN A 846 10.43 -34.38 -0.56
N GLU A 847 10.07 -33.14 -0.22
CA GLU A 847 10.32 -32.52 1.10
C GLU A 847 9.12 -32.68 2.08
N LEU A 848 7.98 -33.22 1.59
CA LEU A 848 6.78 -33.54 2.36
C LEU A 848 6.84 -34.94 3.04
N VAL A 849 7.72 -35.82 2.55
CA VAL A 849 7.93 -37.20 3.05
C VAL A 849 8.84 -37.21 4.28
#